data_AF-A0A6J4F7N9-F1
#
_entry.id   AF-A0A6J4F7N9-F1
#
_cell.length_a   1.000
_cell.length_b   1.000
_cell.length_c   1.000
_cell.angle_alpha   90.00
_cell.angle_beta   90.00
_cell.angle_gamma   90.00
#
_symmetry.space_group_name_H-M   'P 1'
#
loop_
_entity.id
_entity.type
_entity.pdbx_description
1 polymer ?
#
loop_
_entity_poly.entity_id
_entity_poly.type
_entity_poly.pdbx_seq_one_letter_code
_entity_poly.pdbx_strand_id
1 'polypeptide(L)'
;MAVEEKSDSPNGDRLRFLRIDDESIKAMQGGRALIDGVLPAIADDFYAHLLKWPELSELLGGGARVGHLKQLQQAHWRSLFSGRFDDDYFERANQVGVAHERIGLDPNWYIGGYCFVLERLLGALHDRGDKASFARLLGPVLRAAFLDMNLAIGSYIERGEAGKLKREMLTLSDAIDNEVSVTVGDIETQVKRLIDGAHELSDVATALKTMAESVTEAVSVTSDNVQSMAGATEALEGTSRQISAKVHGTSQLTDAAQRKMEEAASTVEGLKEATGRIRDVVRLIQSIAGQTRMLALNATIEAARAGDMGKGFAVVAEEVKRLARLTDDGIRGVNSQAQAIGQATDQTVSMVEEVTLSIQDINTIAQEVNRASERQIAATADIKGNADQAAEHTRTVSGHAESVLHQAERTGITARRVNELSAVVQRDVSDLQRRLSIILRSSVAGDRRSVPRVAVGVPFSGRIGGQDVKGHTGDLTARGTVLAGLNDRSLVGGGFTLDLEGIGQVSCEAVAASVLGLHLRFRDVTAAIQQAVKATQDKARAEERLYIQTVQKVAAQVASAFETAIKDGRITETDLFDTHYDPIADTDPQQFMAKHTGLTDQVVHAFTEPALESDSRAVICCVADRNGYIATHNKKYSQPQRPGEKVWNTANARNRRIFDDRAGLVAARNTQPYVVQTYPRDMGGGVFILLKEFDAPIAVRGRHWGAVRFAIKP
;
A
#
# COMPACT_ATOMS: atom_id res chain seq x y z
N MET A 1 57.71 -2.61 -44.79
CA MET A 1 57.26 -1.44 -44.02
C MET A 1 55.79 -1.55 -43.61
N ALA A 2 54.99 -2.50 -44.13
CA ALA A 2 53.54 -2.52 -43.87
C ALA A 2 53.12 -3.30 -42.61
N VAL A 3 53.97 -4.20 -42.09
CA VAL A 3 53.67 -5.02 -40.90
C VAL A 3 54.09 -4.34 -39.59
N GLU A 4 55.19 -3.58 -39.59
CA GLU A 4 55.65 -2.84 -38.40
C GLU A 4 54.74 -1.65 -38.04
N GLU A 5 54.11 -1.00 -39.03
CA GLU A 5 53.16 0.11 -38.79
C GLU A 5 51.79 -0.33 -38.24
N LYS A 6 51.43 -1.62 -38.32
CA LYS A 6 50.13 -2.16 -37.85
C LYS A 6 50.19 -2.79 -36.46
N SER A 7 51.15 -2.35 -35.65
CA SER A 7 51.47 -2.91 -34.34
C SER A 7 50.29 -2.97 -33.35
N ASP A 8 49.28 -2.11 -33.47
CA ASP A 8 48.34 -1.87 -32.37
C ASP A 8 46.89 -2.32 -32.64
N SER A 9 46.65 -3.06 -33.72
CA SER A 9 45.34 -3.69 -33.97
C SER A 9 45.33 -5.18 -33.58
N PRO A 10 44.18 -5.76 -33.17
CA PRO A 10 44.05 -7.21 -32.95
C PRO A 10 44.48 -8.05 -34.17
N ASN A 11 44.37 -7.48 -35.37
CA ASN A 11 44.82 -8.09 -36.61
C ASN A 11 46.35 -8.05 -36.76
N GLY A 12 47.01 -6.98 -36.30
CA GLY A 12 48.47 -6.91 -36.19
C GLY A 12 49.05 -7.94 -35.21
N ASP A 13 48.42 -8.13 -34.06
CA ASP A 13 48.79 -9.19 -33.09
C ASP A 13 48.71 -10.60 -33.73
N ARG A 14 47.66 -10.87 -34.51
CA ARG A 14 47.50 -12.14 -35.24
C ARG A 14 48.62 -12.36 -36.26
N LEU A 15 48.98 -11.33 -37.04
CA LEU A 15 50.07 -11.42 -38.04
C LEU A 15 51.42 -11.68 -37.37
N ARG A 16 51.72 -11.00 -36.25
CA ARG A 16 52.96 -11.22 -35.48
C ARG A 16 53.02 -12.61 -34.88
N PHE A 17 51.93 -13.06 -34.26
CA PHE A 17 51.86 -14.40 -33.66
C PHE A 17 52.14 -15.49 -34.70
N LEU A 18 51.56 -15.35 -35.90
CA LEU A 18 51.77 -16.27 -36.99
C LEU A 18 53.09 -16.04 -37.75
N ARG A 19 53.87 -15.01 -37.41
CA ARG A 19 55.11 -14.63 -38.10
C ARG A 19 54.88 -14.41 -39.61
N ILE A 20 53.86 -13.62 -39.93
CA ILE A 20 53.62 -13.11 -41.28
C ILE A 20 54.22 -11.70 -41.33
N ASP A 21 55.52 -11.64 -41.63
CA ASP A 21 56.32 -10.43 -41.72
C ASP A 21 56.53 -9.98 -43.19
N ASP A 22 57.22 -8.87 -43.39
CA ASP A 22 57.50 -8.34 -44.73
C ASP A 22 58.28 -9.33 -45.61
N GLU A 23 59.13 -10.18 -45.02
CA GLU A 23 59.86 -11.23 -45.75
C GLU A 23 58.91 -12.32 -46.23
N SER A 24 58.02 -12.78 -45.36
CA SER A 24 56.97 -13.74 -45.67
C SER A 24 56.04 -13.22 -46.77
N ILE A 25 55.67 -11.94 -46.70
CA ILE A 25 54.85 -11.26 -47.71
C ILE A 25 55.54 -11.23 -49.07
N LYS A 26 56.81 -10.81 -49.11
CA LYS A 26 57.59 -10.78 -50.36
C LYS A 26 57.77 -12.18 -50.95
N ALA A 27 58.02 -13.18 -50.11
CA ALA A 27 58.10 -14.57 -50.54
C ALA A 27 56.80 -15.00 -51.21
N MET A 28 55.65 -14.82 -50.55
CA MET A 28 54.33 -15.18 -51.11
C MET A 28 54.01 -14.44 -52.41
N GLN A 29 54.36 -13.16 -52.54
CA GLN A 29 54.22 -12.41 -53.79
C GLN A 29 55.01 -13.03 -54.94
N GLY A 30 56.26 -13.46 -54.67
CA GLY A 30 57.10 -14.17 -55.64
C GLY A 30 56.55 -15.54 -56.03
N GLY A 31 55.83 -16.22 -55.12
CA GLY A 31 55.19 -17.51 -55.37
C GLY A 31 53.92 -17.45 -56.24
N ARG A 32 53.35 -16.26 -56.45
CA ARG A 32 52.08 -16.08 -57.17
C ARG A 32 52.13 -16.62 -58.61
N ALA A 33 53.22 -16.36 -59.33
CA ALA A 33 53.39 -16.81 -60.71
C ALA A 33 53.43 -18.36 -60.82
N LEU A 34 53.84 -19.05 -59.76
CA LEU A 34 53.91 -20.51 -59.72
C LEU A 34 52.51 -21.14 -59.60
N ILE A 35 51.58 -20.46 -58.94
CA ILE A 35 50.23 -20.97 -58.67
C ILE A 35 49.16 -20.49 -59.65
N ASP A 36 49.32 -19.31 -60.27
CA ASP A 36 48.24 -18.69 -61.07
C ASP A 36 47.77 -19.59 -62.23
N GLY A 37 48.69 -20.35 -62.84
CA GLY A 37 48.37 -21.29 -63.91
C GLY A 37 47.78 -22.63 -63.47
N VAL A 38 47.80 -22.97 -62.18
CA VAL A 38 47.23 -24.24 -61.65
C VAL A 38 45.95 -24.04 -60.85
N LEU A 39 45.68 -22.82 -60.36
CA LEU A 39 44.47 -22.52 -59.59
C LEU A 39 43.16 -22.97 -60.25
N PRO A 40 42.97 -22.83 -61.59
CA PRO A 40 41.76 -23.35 -62.24
C PRO A 40 41.60 -24.86 -62.08
N ALA A 41 42.67 -25.63 -62.30
CA ALA A 41 42.64 -27.09 -62.16
C ALA A 41 42.42 -27.52 -60.69
N ILE A 42 43.04 -26.83 -59.73
CA ILE A 42 42.83 -27.07 -58.30
C ILE A 42 41.38 -26.80 -57.91
N ALA A 43 40.77 -25.73 -58.43
CA ALA A 43 39.37 -25.42 -58.19
C ALA A 43 38.44 -26.47 -58.83
N ASP A 44 38.75 -26.94 -60.03
CA ASP A 44 37.99 -28.02 -60.67
C ASP A 44 38.01 -29.30 -59.83
N ASP A 45 39.20 -29.73 -59.41
CA ASP A 45 39.40 -30.88 -58.53
C ASP A 45 38.67 -30.73 -57.19
N PHE A 46 38.76 -29.54 -56.60
CA PHE A 46 38.14 -29.24 -55.30
C PHE A 46 36.63 -29.41 -55.37
N TYR A 47 35.96 -28.73 -56.29
CA TYR A 47 34.50 -28.85 -56.42
C TYR A 47 34.08 -30.24 -56.91
N ALA A 48 34.86 -30.91 -57.75
CA ALA A 48 34.61 -32.31 -58.11
C ALA A 48 34.73 -33.25 -56.89
N HIS A 49 35.62 -32.96 -55.95
CA HIS A 49 35.73 -33.67 -54.69
C HIS A 49 34.53 -33.39 -53.78
N LEU A 50 34.13 -32.12 -53.60
CA LEU A 50 32.97 -31.76 -52.78
C LEU A 50 31.67 -32.39 -53.29
N LEU A 51 31.46 -32.44 -54.62
CA LEU A 51 30.26 -33.02 -55.24
C LEU A 51 30.14 -34.55 -55.04
N LYS A 52 31.19 -35.25 -54.57
CA LYS A 52 31.11 -36.67 -54.21
C LYS A 52 30.39 -36.89 -52.88
N TRP A 53 30.26 -35.85 -52.05
CA TRP A 53 29.61 -35.89 -50.76
C TRP A 53 28.18 -35.38 -50.89
N PRO A 54 27.14 -36.20 -50.63
CA PRO A 54 25.74 -35.81 -50.81
C PRO A 54 25.37 -34.52 -50.08
N GLU A 55 25.82 -34.36 -48.84
CA GLU A 55 25.52 -33.22 -47.98
C GLU A 55 26.11 -31.92 -48.52
N LEU A 56 27.32 -31.98 -49.11
CA LEU A 56 27.96 -30.81 -49.71
C LEU A 56 27.42 -30.50 -51.10
N SER A 57 27.06 -31.55 -51.86
CA SER A 57 26.45 -31.39 -53.17
C SER A 57 25.10 -30.66 -53.09
N GLU A 58 24.31 -30.93 -52.04
CA GLU A 58 23.04 -30.23 -51.80
C GLU A 58 23.26 -28.74 -51.53
N LEU A 59 24.24 -28.40 -50.68
CA LEU A 59 24.59 -27.02 -50.34
C LEU A 59 25.10 -26.20 -51.54
N LEU A 60 25.88 -26.85 -52.44
CA LEU A 60 26.47 -26.23 -53.61
C LEU A 60 25.49 -26.04 -54.78
N GLY A 61 24.47 -26.89 -54.87
CA GLY A 61 23.48 -26.88 -55.96
C GLY A 61 24.05 -27.31 -57.32
N GLY A 62 23.41 -26.86 -58.41
CA GLY A 62 23.74 -27.25 -59.81
C GLY A 62 24.82 -26.42 -60.53
N GLY A 63 25.22 -26.90 -61.72
CA GLY A 63 26.46 -26.53 -62.42
C GLY A 63 26.76 -25.04 -62.69
N ALA A 64 25.75 -24.21 -62.99
CA ALA A 64 25.98 -22.77 -63.24
C ALA A 64 26.44 -22.01 -61.98
N ARG A 65 25.94 -22.41 -60.81
CA ARG A 65 26.33 -21.85 -59.50
C ARG A 65 27.74 -22.28 -59.12
N VAL A 66 28.08 -23.55 -59.35
CA VAL A 66 29.43 -24.09 -59.13
C VAL A 66 30.47 -23.37 -59.99
N GLY A 67 30.14 -23.02 -61.25
CA GLY A 67 31.03 -22.23 -62.11
C GLY A 67 31.38 -20.85 -61.53
N HIS A 68 30.39 -20.13 -60.98
CA HIS A 68 30.63 -18.85 -60.31
C HIS A 68 31.41 -19.01 -59.00
N LEU A 69 31.06 -20.01 -58.18
CA LEU A 69 31.76 -20.31 -56.92
C LEU A 69 33.24 -20.67 -57.16
N LYS A 70 33.56 -21.39 -58.23
CA LYS A 70 34.95 -21.65 -58.65
C LYS A 70 35.71 -20.35 -58.91
N GLN A 71 35.13 -19.38 -59.60
CA GLN A 71 35.77 -18.09 -59.88
C GLN A 71 36.06 -17.31 -58.60
N LEU A 72 35.08 -17.24 -57.68
CA LEU A 72 35.23 -16.57 -56.39
C LEU A 72 36.29 -17.26 -55.52
N GLN A 73 36.28 -18.60 -55.47
CA GLN A 73 37.22 -19.39 -54.70
C GLN A 73 38.66 -19.22 -55.21
N GLN A 74 38.85 -19.20 -56.53
CA GLN A 74 40.16 -18.92 -57.14
C GLN A 74 40.66 -17.52 -56.80
N ALA A 75 39.78 -16.51 -56.82
CA ALA A 75 40.13 -15.15 -56.42
C ALA A 75 40.53 -15.09 -54.94
N HIS A 76 39.82 -15.82 -54.08
CA HIS A 76 40.12 -15.93 -52.65
C HIS A 76 41.49 -16.59 -52.40
N TRP A 77 41.77 -17.76 -52.98
CA TRP A 77 43.07 -18.43 -52.81
C TRP A 77 44.22 -17.64 -53.40
N ARG A 78 44.01 -16.97 -54.54
CA ARG A 78 45.01 -16.05 -55.12
C ARG A 78 45.31 -14.89 -54.16
N SER A 79 44.35 -14.47 -53.35
CA SER A 79 44.55 -13.39 -52.39
C SER A 79 45.55 -13.73 -51.28
N LEU A 80 45.73 -15.02 -50.93
CA LEU A 80 46.78 -15.47 -50.00
C LEU A 80 48.19 -15.12 -50.49
N PHE A 81 48.37 -15.02 -51.81
CA PHE A 81 49.63 -14.68 -52.47
C PHE A 81 49.68 -13.20 -52.91
N SER A 82 48.67 -12.40 -52.58
CA SER A 82 48.64 -10.96 -52.93
C SER A 82 49.65 -10.13 -52.13
N GLY A 83 50.06 -10.63 -50.96
CA GLY A 83 50.91 -9.92 -50.03
C GLY A 83 50.23 -8.71 -49.36
N ARG A 84 48.89 -8.60 -49.44
CA ARG A 84 48.10 -7.55 -48.79
C ARG A 84 47.26 -8.15 -47.67
N PHE A 85 47.75 -8.03 -46.44
CA PHE A 85 47.01 -8.38 -45.20
C PHE A 85 46.51 -7.08 -44.55
N ASP A 86 45.63 -6.37 -45.26
CA ASP A 86 44.99 -5.14 -44.83
C ASP A 86 43.58 -5.36 -44.28
N ASP A 87 42.94 -4.30 -43.78
CA ASP A 87 41.62 -4.44 -43.16
C ASP A 87 40.58 -5.01 -44.15
N ASP A 88 40.73 -4.70 -45.45
CA ASP A 88 39.95 -5.30 -46.52
C ASP A 88 40.17 -6.82 -46.68
N TYR A 89 41.38 -7.32 -46.41
CA TYR A 89 41.63 -8.76 -46.32
C TYR A 89 40.88 -9.38 -45.15
N PHE A 90 41.02 -8.81 -43.94
CA PHE A 90 40.39 -9.34 -42.73
C PHE A 90 38.86 -9.33 -42.83
N GLU A 91 38.28 -8.25 -43.36
CA GLU A 91 36.83 -8.14 -43.55
C GLU A 91 36.31 -9.17 -44.56
N ARG A 92 37.03 -9.37 -45.68
CA ARG A 92 36.64 -10.40 -46.67
C ARG A 92 36.73 -11.82 -46.08
N ALA A 93 37.80 -12.14 -45.35
CA ALA A 93 37.93 -13.45 -44.72
C ALA A 93 36.80 -13.72 -43.70
N ASN A 94 36.39 -12.71 -42.94
CA ASN A 94 35.22 -12.78 -42.06
C ASN A 94 33.91 -12.98 -42.86
N GLN A 95 33.72 -12.24 -43.94
CA GLN A 95 32.53 -12.38 -44.81
C GLN A 95 32.43 -13.77 -45.45
N VAL A 96 33.56 -14.40 -45.78
CA VAL A 96 33.61 -15.79 -46.24
C VAL A 96 33.07 -16.72 -45.15
N GLY A 97 33.51 -16.56 -43.90
CA GLY A 97 32.97 -17.34 -42.78
C GLY A 97 31.46 -17.15 -42.59
N VAL A 98 30.99 -15.89 -42.63
CA VAL A 98 29.56 -15.55 -42.54
C VAL A 98 28.76 -16.18 -43.69
N ALA A 99 29.30 -16.19 -44.91
CA ALA A 99 28.62 -16.77 -46.06
C ALA A 99 28.46 -18.30 -45.92
N HIS A 100 29.46 -18.99 -45.37
CA HIS A 100 29.42 -20.43 -45.14
C HIS A 100 28.52 -20.82 -43.96
N GLU A 101 28.52 -20.02 -42.88
CA GLU A 101 27.59 -20.20 -41.75
C GLU A 101 26.14 -20.05 -42.21
N ARG A 102 25.85 -19.02 -43.02
CA ARG A 102 24.50 -18.73 -43.54
C ARG A 102 23.91 -19.88 -44.36
N ILE A 103 24.74 -20.63 -45.07
CA ILE A 103 24.30 -21.80 -45.84
C ILE A 103 24.30 -23.09 -45.01
N GLY A 104 24.69 -23.03 -43.74
CA GLY A 104 24.72 -24.20 -42.84
C GLY A 104 25.89 -25.15 -43.11
N LEU A 105 26.99 -24.69 -43.71
CA LEU A 105 28.17 -25.53 -43.89
C LEU A 105 28.83 -25.83 -42.54
N ASP A 106 28.94 -27.11 -42.18
CA ASP A 106 29.66 -27.54 -40.97
C ASP A 106 31.13 -27.10 -41.02
N PRO A 107 31.68 -26.47 -39.96
CA PRO A 107 33.07 -26.03 -39.91
C PRO A 107 34.09 -27.15 -40.19
N ASN A 108 33.78 -28.41 -39.88
CA ASN A 108 34.65 -29.54 -40.17
C ASN A 108 34.86 -29.73 -41.68
N TRP A 109 33.81 -29.56 -42.48
CA TRP A 109 33.91 -29.59 -43.94
C TRP A 109 34.72 -28.41 -44.49
N TYR A 110 34.57 -27.24 -43.88
CA TYR A 110 35.36 -26.06 -44.25
C TYR A 110 36.87 -26.26 -43.97
N ILE A 111 37.23 -26.78 -42.79
CA ILE A 111 38.62 -27.13 -42.44
C ILE A 111 39.16 -28.22 -43.37
N GLY A 112 38.37 -29.27 -43.61
CA GLY A 112 38.73 -30.36 -44.53
C GLY A 112 38.98 -29.87 -45.95
N GLY A 113 38.18 -28.89 -46.42
CA GLY A 113 38.38 -28.29 -47.73
C GLY A 113 39.70 -27.53 -47.87
N TYR A 114 40.13 -26.81 -46.81
CA TYR A 114 41.45 -26.19 -46.77
C TYR A 114 42.59 -27.20 -46.81
N CYS A 115 42.44 -28.37 -46.17
CA CYS A 115 43.43 -29.45 -46.25
C CYS A 115 43.64 -29.91 -47.70
N PHE A 116 42.53 -30.17 -48.42
CA PHE A 116 42.55 -30.58 -49.82
C PHE A 116 43.26 -29.56 -50.72
N VAL A 117 43.00 -28.28 -50.51
CA VAL A 117 43.54 -27.19 -51.32
C VAL A 117 45.01 -26.95 -51.00
N LEU A 118 45.37 -26.96 -49.71
CA LEU A 118 46.75 -26.79 -49.25
C LEU A 118 47.66 -27.89 -49.79
N GLU A 119 47.21 -29.15 -49.79
CA GLU A 119 47.96 -30.27 -50.37
C GLU A 119 48.35 -29.98 -51.83
N ARG A 120 47.37 -29.56 -52.64
CA ARG A 120 47.57 -29.27 -54.07
C ARG A 120 48.37 -28.00 -54.33
N LEU A 121 48.18 -26.96 -53.53
CA LEU A 121 48.96 -25.73 -53.62
C LEU A 121 50.43 -25.98 -53.27
N LEU A 122 50.69 -26.73 -52.19
CA LEU A 122 52.05 -27.08 -51.80
C LEU A 122 52.72 -28.01 -52.83
N GLY A 123 51.99 -28.98 -53.36
CA GLY A 123 52.47 -29.81 -54.48
C GLY A 123 52.85 -28.96 -55.70
N ALA A 124 52.00 -28.02 -56.11
CA ALA A 124 52.31 -27.14 -57.23
C ALA A 124 53.53 -26.23 -56.97
N LEU A 125 53.69 -25.74 -55.74
CA LEU A 125 54.87 -24.96 -55.34
C LEU A 125 56.15 -25.81 -55.34
N HIS A 126 56.05 -27.10 -55.00
CA HIS A 126 57.16 -28.04 -55.04
C HIS A 126 57.58 -28.36 -56.48
N ASP A 127 56.61 -28.66 -57.34
CA ASP A 127 56.86 -29.14 -58.71
C ASP A 127 57.31 -28.01 -59.66
N ARG A 128 56.84 -26.78 -59.43
CA ARG A 128 57.11 -25.63 -60.31
C ARG A 128 58.20 -24.70 -59.79
N GLY A 129 58.55 -24.80 -58.53
CA GLY A 129 59.61 -24.02 -57.90
C GLY A 129 60.92 -24.80 -57.81
N ASP A 130 62.04 -24.10 -57.62
CA ASP A 130 63.27 -24.75 -57.17
C ASP A 130 63.19 -25.09 -55.67
N LYS A 131 64.09 -25.95 -55.18
CA LYS A 131 64.14 -26.39 -53.78
C LYS A 131 64.24 -25.24 -52.77
N ALA A 132 64.96 -24.17 -53.10
CA ALA A 132 65.11 -23.01 -52.23
C ALA A 132 63.85 -22.13 -52.24
N SER A 133 63.19 -21.99 -53.37
CA SER A 133 61.94 -21.26 -53.53
C SER A 133 60.78 -21.98 -52.82
N PHE A 134 60.70 -23.31 -52.93
CA PHE A 134 59.75 -24.10 -52.16
C PHE A 134 59.97 -23.98 -50.65
N ALA A 135 61.22 -24.12 -50.16
CA ALA A 135 61.54 -23.99 -48.75
C ALA A 135 61.19 -22.60 -48.18
N ARG A 136 61.37 -21.54 -48.98
CA ARG A 136 60.99 -20.16 -48.60
C ARG A 136 59.48 -19.93 -48.57
N LEU A 137 58.72 -20.64 -49.40
CA LEU A 137 57.26 -20.44 -49.55
C LEU A 137 56.42 -21.30 -48.61
N LEU A 138 56.91 -22.49 -48.23
CA LEU A 138 56.16 -23.47 -47.44
C LEU A 138 55.62 -22.88 -46.13
N GLY A 139 56.48 -22.24 -45.34
CA GLY A 139 56.10 -21.63 -44.05
C GLY A 139 55.08 -20.49 -44.20
N PRO A 140 55.39 -19.44 -45.00
CA PRO A 140 54.48 -18.32 -45.22
C PRO A 140 53.09 -18.72 -45.72
N VAL A 141 53.00 -19.62 -46.70
CA VAL A 141 51.72 -20.06 -47.28
C VAL A 141 50.87 -20.81 -46.26
N LEU A 142 51.47 -21.72 -45.48
CA LEU A 142 50.76 -22.41 -44.41
C LEU A 142 50.21 -21.42 -43.38
N ARG A 143 51.02 -20.47 -42.91
CA ARG A 143 50.60 -19.45 -41.93
C ARG A 143 49.46 -18.58 -42.45
N ALA A 144 49.53 -18.14 -43.71
CA ALA A 144 48.47 -17.34 -44.34
C ALA A 144 47.15 -18.13 -44.44
N ALA A 145 47.21 -19.42 -44.80
CA ALA A 145 46.01 -20.26 -44.85
C ALA A 145 45.40 -20.52 -43.47
N PHE A 146 46.22 -20.75 -42.44
CA PHE A 146 45.74 -20.88 -41.06
C PHE A 146 45.16 -19.57 -40.52
N LEU A 147 45.72 -18.42 -40.89
CA LEU A 147 45.13 -17.12 -40.58
C LEU A 147 43.74 -16.99 -41.18
N ASP A 148 43.60 -17.28 -42.46
CA ASP A 148 42.32 -17.18 -43.17
C ASP A 148 41.25 -18.10 -42.59
N MET A 149 41.62 -19.36 -42.33
CA MET A 149 40.75 -20.34 -41.67
C MET A 149 40.32 -19.86 -40.28
N ASN A 150 41.24 -19.32 -39.49
CA ASN A 150 40.94 -18.84 -38.14
C ASN A 150 39.96 -17.66 -38.16
N LEU A 151 40.08 -16.73 -39.12
CA LEU A 151 39.16 -15.61 -39.29
C LEU A 151 37.76 -16.10 -39.68
N ALA A 152 37.67 -16.99 -40.67
CA ALA A 152 36.40 -17.55 -41.08
C ALA A 152 35.70 -18.34 -39.96
N ILE A 153 36.42 -19.20 -39.23
CA ILE A 153 35.87 -19.98 -38.11
C ILE A 153 35.49 -19.07 -36.93
N GLY A 154 36.23 -17.99 -36.69
CA GLY A 154 35.87 -16.99 -35.67
C GLY A 154 34.43 -16.49 -35.83
N SER A 155 33.99 -16.26 -37.07
CA SER A 155 32.62 -15.83 -37.36
C SER A 155 31.55 -16.88 -37.01
N TYR A 156 31.87 -18.18 -37.14
CA TYR A 156 30.97 -19.27 -36.73
C TYR A 156 30.77 -19.31 -35.21
N ILE A 157 31.83 -19.08 -34.45
CA ILE A 157 31.78 -19.09 -32.98
C ILE A 157 30.95 -17.90 -32.48
N GLU A 158 31.11 -16.72 -33.08
CA GLU A 158 30.34 -15.52 -32.72
C GLU A 158 28.86 -15.60 -33.10
N ARG A 159 28.52 -16.30 -34.19
CA ARG A 159 27.16 -16.33 -34.75
C ARG A 159 26.38 -17.62 -34.50
N GLY A 160 27.06 -18.72 -34.20
CA GLY A 160 26.49 -20.05 -33.94
C GLY A 160 25.68 -20.13 -32.63
N GLU A 161 25.46 -21.35 -32.14
CA GLU A 161 24.53 -21.63 -31.02
C GLU A 161 24.79 -20.79 -29.77
N ALA A 162 26.05 -20.55 -29.40
CA ALA A 162 26.41 -19.72 -28.25
C ALA A 162 25.99 -18.25 -28.42
N GLY A 163 26.17 -17.68 -29.62
CA GLY A 163 25.73 -16.33 -29.94
C GLY A 163 24.21 -16.21 -30.04
N LYS A 164 23.53 -17.24 -30.57
CA LYS A 164 22.06 -17.33 -30.59
C LYS A 164 21.49 -17.41 -29.18
N LEU A 165 22.03 -18.29 -28.33
CA LEU A 165 21.63 -18.42 -26.93
C LEU A 165 21.79 -17.10 -26.17
N LYS A 166 22.90 -16.38 -26.38
CA LYS A 166 23.10 -15.05 -25.77
C LYS A 166 22.02 -14.05 -26.19
N ARG A 167 21.62 -14.02 -27.47
CA ARG A 167 20.55 -13.14 -27.96
C ARG A 167 19.19 -13.51 -27.37
N GLU A 168 18.84 -14.80 -27.34
CA GLU A 168 17.60 -15.28 -26.75
C GLU A 168 17.53 -14.95 -25.26
N MET A 169 18.64 -15.13 -24.53
CA MET A 169 18.77 -14.76 -23.13
C MET A 169 18.59 -13.25 -22.90
N LEU A 170 19.13 -12.40 -23.78
CA LEU A 170 18.93 -10.96 -23.72
C LEU A 170 17.45 -10.59 -23.96
N THR A 171 16.81 -11.18 -24.97
CA THR A 171 15.39 -10.95 -25.23
C THR A 171 14.50 -11.40 -24.07
N LEU A 172 14.81 -12.55 -23.45
CA LEU A 172 14.10 -13.01 -22.26
C LEU A 172 14.33 -12.08 -21.07
N SER A 173 15.57 -11.61 -20.87
CA SER A 173 15.87 -10.64 -19.81
C SER A 173 15.08 -9.33 -19.99
N ASP A 174 14.91 -8.87 -21.22
CA ASP A 174 14.15 -7.65 -21.53
C ASP A 174 12.66 -7.85 -21.30
N ALA A 175 12.13 -9.01 -21.70
CA ALA A 175 10.74 -9.38 -21.43
C ALA A 175 10.45 -9.44 -19.92
N ILE A 176 11.36 -10.04 -19.13
CA ILE A 176 11.21 -10.12 -17.67
C ILE A 176 11.33 -8.72 -17.03
N ASP A 177 12.31 -7.89 -17.40
CA ASP A 177 12.47 -6.53 -16.83
C ASP A 177 11.22 -5.69 -17.10
N ASN A 178 10.65 -5.81 -18.31
CA ASN A 178 9.42 -5.11 -18.70
C ASN A 178 8.19 -5.63 -17.93
N GLU A 179 7.97 -6.95 -17.88
CA GLU A 179 6.83 -7.56 -17.21
C GLU A 179 6.83 -7.26 -15.70
N VAL A 180 8.02 -7.33 -15.07
CA VAL A 180 8.20 -6.95 -13.66
C VAL A 180 7.89 -5.47 -13.47
N SER A 181 8.36 -4.59 -14.36
CA SER A 181 8.10 -3.16 -14.25
C SER A 181 6.62 -2.80 -14.40
N VAL A 182 5.89 -3.46 -15.30
CA VAL A 182 4.44 -3.29 -15.46
C VAL A 182 3.71 -3.78 -14.21
N THR A 183 4.03 -4.99 -13.75
CA THR A 183 3.41 -5.58 -12.56
C THR A 183 3.63 -4.72 -11.32
N VAL A 184 4.84 -4.17 -11.14
CA VAL A 184 5.15 -3.26 -10.04
C VAL A 184 4.31 -1.98 -10.13
N GLY A 185 4.19 -1.37 -11.31
CA GLY A 185 3.35 -0.19 -11.51
C GLY A 185 1.86 -0.43 -11.22
N ASP A 186 1.36 -1.62 -11.56
CA ASP A 186 -0.01 -2.02 -11.23
C ASP A 186 -0.20 -2.18 -9.71
N ILE A 187 0.77 -2.80 -9.01
CA ILE A 187 0.74 -2.94 -7.56
C ILE A 187 0.82 -1.56 -6.88
N GLU A 188 1.69 -0.67 -7.33
CA GLU A 188 1.79 0.71 -6.80
C GLU A 188 0.44 1.46 -6.94
N THR A 189 -0.23 1.30 -8.07
CA THR A 189 -1.56 1.87 -8.30
C THR A 189 -2.60 1.28 -7.35
N GLN A 190 -2.57 -0.03 -7.11
CA GLN A 190 -3.48 -0.71 -6.18
C GLN A 190 -3.22 -0.28 -4.72
N VAL A 191 -1.95 -0.17 -4.31
CA VAL A 191 -1.55 0.32 -2.99
C VAL A 191 -2.04 1.74 -2.75
N LYS A 192 -1.95 2.62 -3.76
CA LYS A 192 -2.51 3.97 -3.67
C LYS A 192 -4.01 3.96 -3.42
N ARG A 193 -4.76 3.11 -4.14
CA ARG A 193 -6.22 2.96 -3.92
C ARG A 193 -6.54 2.43 -2.52
N LEU A 194 -5.70 1.55 -1.95
CA LEU A 194 -5.86 1.07 -0.58
C LEU A 194 -5.63 2.18 0.45
N ILE A 195 -4.63 3.04 0.23
CA ILE A 195 -4.37 4.21 1.09
C ILE A 195 -5.55 5.19 1.02
N ASP A 196 -6.04 5.50 -0.18
CA ASP A 196 -7.19 6.39 -0.37
C ASP A 196 -8.44 5.81 0.32
N GLY A 197 -8.72 4.51 0.14
CA GLY A 197 -9.83 3.83 0.82
C GLY A 197 -9.67 3.77 2.34
N ALA A 198 -8.44 3.69 2.87
CA ALA A 198 -8.19 3.77 4.30
C ALA A 198 -8.50 5.16 4.86
N HIS A 199 -8.18 6.24 4.12
CA HIS A 199 -8.57 7.60 4.52
C HIS A 199 -10.09 7.76 4.53
N GLU A 200 -10.79 7.29 3.48
CA GLU A 200 -12.27 7.32 3.44
C GLU A 200 -12.89 6.57 4.64
N LEU A 201 -12.36 5.39 5.00
CA LEU A 201 -12.83 4.65 6.17
C LEU A 201 -12.58 5.41 7.49
N SER A 202 -11.47 6.14 7.59
CA SER A 202 -11.17 6.98 8.76
C SER A 202 -12.15 8.16 8.88
N ASP A 203 -12.52 8.76 7.75
CA ASP A 203 -13.50 9.86 7.70
C ASP A 203 -14.90 9.35 8.07
N VAL A 204 -15.29 8.19 7.53
CA VAL A 204 -16.56 7.51 7.88
C VAL A 204 -16.62 7.17 9.36
N ALA A 205 -15.53 6.64 9.94
CA ALA A 205 -15.45 6.35 11.36
C ALA A 205 -15.63 7.62 12.21
N THR A 206 -15.01 8.73 11.80
CA THR A 206 -15.13 10.01 12.50
C THR A 206 -16.57 10.55 12.41
N ALA A 207 -17.18 10.48 11.22
CA ALA A 207 -18.57 10.90 11.03
C ALA A 207 -19.57 10.08 11.86
N LEU A 208 -19.39 8.75 11.91
CA LEU A 208 -20.21 7.85 12.72
C LEU A 208 -20.09 8.16 14.21
N LYS A 209 -18.88 8.49 14.69
CA LYS A 209 -18.65 8.89 16.09
C LYS A 209 -19.45 10.15 16.43
N THR A 210 -19.31 11.21 15.65
CA THR A 210 -20.05 12.47 15.85
C THR A 210 -21.56 12.26 15.81
N MET A 211 -22.04 11.41 14.88
CA MET A 211 -23.46 11.08 14.78
C MET A 211 -23.97 10.36 16.03
N ALA A 212 -23.23 9.39 16.55
CA ALA A 212 -23.62 8.65 17.74
C ALA A 212 -23.58 9.52 19.01
N GLU A 213 -22.64 10.47 19.11
CA GLU A 213 -22.62 11.49 20.17
C GLU A 213 -23.88 12.36 20.14
N SER A 214 -24.28 12.85 18.95
CA SER A 214 -25.51 13.63 18.78
C SER A 214 -26.77 12.83 19.11
N VAL A 215 -26.83 11.55 18.73
CA VAL A 215 -27.93 10.65 19.12
C VAL A 215 -27.98 10.47 20.63
N THR A 216 -26.83 10.33 21.29
CA THR A 216 -26.75 10.18 22.75
C THR A 216 -27.29 11.43 23.47
N GLU A 217 -26.97 12.62 22.97
CA GLU A 217 -27.53 13.88 23.47
C GLU A 217 -29.06 13.94 23.29
N ALA A 218 -29.56 13.60 22.10
CA ALA A 218 -30.99 13.57 21.82
C ALA A 218 -31.74 12.56 22.71
N VAL A 219 -31.13 11.39 22.97
CA VAL A 219 -31.63 10.37 23.91
C VAL A 219 -31.72 10.91 25.32
N SER A 220 -30.71 11.65 25.80
CA SER A 220 -30.73 12.26 27.13
C SER A 220 -31.92 13.22 27.29
N VAL A 221 -32.09 14.13 26.33
CA VAL A 221 -33.21 15.09 26.34
C VAL A 221 -34.56 14.37 26.28
N THR A 222 -34.67 13.31 25.48
CA THR A 222 -35.91 12.53 25.37
C THR A 222 -36.23 11.79 26.66
N SER A 223 -35.21 11.23 27.33
CA SER A 223 -35.36 10.58 28.63
C SER A 223 -35.91 11.54 29.68
N ASP A 224 -35.37 12.77 29.74
CA ASP A 224 -35.83 13.81 30.67
C ASP A 224 -37.30 14.22 30.40
N ASN A 225 -37.68 14.32 29.13
CA ASN A 225 -39.06 14.60 28.72
C ASN A 225 -40.02 13.48 29.13
N VAL A 226 -39.63 12.22 28.96
CA VAL A 226 -40.44 11.06 29.37
C VAL A 226 -40.58 11.00 30.88
N GLN A 227 -39.51 11.25 31.64
CA GLN A 227 -39.55 11.35 33.11
C GLN A 227 -40.51 12.45 33.58
N SER A 228 -40.46 13.61 32.93
CA SER A 228 -41.34 14.75 33.22
C SER A 228 -42.80 14.42 32.92
N MET A 229 -43.05 13.71 31.81
CA MET A 229 -44.39 13.25 31.43
C MET A 229 -44.95 12.24 32.44
N ALA A 230 -44.13 11.29 32.91
CA ALA A 230 -44.53 10.36 33.96
C ALA A 230 -44.97 11.10 35.24
N GLY A 231 -44.17 12.07 35.71
CA GLY A 231 -44.53 12.90 36.86
C GLY A 231 -45.83 13.71 36.65
N ALA A 232 -46.04 14.25 35.45
CA ALA A 232 -47.28 14.95 35.10
C ALA A 232 -48.50 14.03 35.11
N THR A 233 -48.36 12.80 34.61
CA THR A 233 -49.45 11.80 34.63
C THR A 233 -49.81 11.36 36.05
N GLU A 234 -48.83 11.18 36.93
CA GLU A 234 -49.08 10.85 38.34
C GLU A 234 -49.85 11.99 39.06
N ALA A 235 -49.48 13.24 38.78
CA ALA A 235 -50.20 14.40 39.32
C ALA A 235 -51.64 14.50 38.78
N LEU A 236 -51.85 14.23 37.49
CA LEU A 236 -53.18 14.19 36.86
C LEU A 236 -54.06 13.06 37.42
N GLU A 237 -53.48 11.89 37.69
CA GLU A 237 -54.20 10.79 38.31
C GLU A 237 -54.62 11.15 39.75
N GLY A 238 -53.71 11.75 40.53
CA GLY A 238 -54.00 12.22 41.88
C GLY A 238 -55.11 13.27 41.92
N THR A 239 -55.04 14.28 41.05
CA THR A 239 -56.07 15.33 40.95
C THR A 239 -57.41 14.79 40.47
N SER A 240 -57.43 13.86 39.49
CA SER A 240 -58.66 13.23 39.02
C SER A 240 -59.36 12.45 40.13
N ARG A 241 -58.63 11.67 40.93
CA ARG A 241 -59.18 10.96 42.10
C ARG A 241 -59.76 11.92 43.15
N GLN A 242 -59.09 13.05 43.40
CA GLN A 242 -59.61 14.08 44.30
C GLN A 242 -60.91 14.70 43.79
N ILE A 243 -61.02 14.96 42.47
CA ILE A 243 -62.24 15.45 41.85
C ILE A 243 -63.38 14.44 42.03
N SER A 244 -63.16 13.14 41.73
CA SER A 244 -64.19 12.11 41.91
C SER A 244 -64.67 12.04 43.36
N ALA A 245 -63.75 12.12 44.33
CA ALA A 245 -64.10 12.14 45.76
C ALA A 245 -64.92 13.38 46.15
N LYS A 246 -64.59 14.57 45.62
CA LYS A 246 -65.35 15.80 45.84
C LYS A 246 -66.74 15.74 45.22
N VAL A 247 -66.86 15.22 44.00
CA VAL A 247 -68.14 15.03 43.30
C VAL A 247 -69.04 14.06 44.07
N HIS A 248 -68.49 12.96 44.57
CA HIS A 248 -69.24 12.04 45.44
C HIS A 248 -69.77 12.72 46.70
N GLY A 249 -68.94 13.53 47.35
CA GLY A 249 -69.36 14.35 48.50
C GLY A 249 -70.46 15.36 48.16
N THR A 250 -70.38 16.02 47.00
CA THR A 250 -71.43 16.91 46.52
C THR A 250 -72.75 16.16 46.33
N SER A 251 -72.73 14.99 45.67
CA SER A 251 -73.94 14.17 45.47
C SER A 251 -74.62 13.81 46.80
N GLN A 252 -73.86 13.40 47.82
CA GLN A 252 -74.40 13.13 49.17
C GLN A 252 -75.03 14.37 49.82
N LEU A 253 -74.43 15.54 49.63
CA LEU A 253 -74.94 16.81 50.16
C LEU A 253 -76.24 17.21 49.45
N THR A 254 -76.30 17.04 48.13
CA THR A 254 -77.47 17.33 47.30
C THR A 254 -78.64 16.41 47.65
N ASP A 255 -78.40 15.12 47.88
CA ASP A 255 -79.42 14.17 48.38
C ASP A 255 -79.95 14.55 49.76
N ALA A 256 -79.08 15.04 50.66
CA ALA A 256 -79.50 15.52 51.97
C ALA A 256 -80.31 16.82 51.88
N ALA A 257 -79.95 17.72 50.97
CA ALA A 257 -80.68 18.95 50.70
C ALA A 257 -82.06 18.67 50.11
N GLN A 258 -82.17 17.74 49.16
CA GLN A 258 -83.44 17.29 48.57
C GLN A 258 -84.42 16.83 49.66
N ARG A 259 -83.97 15.96 50.59
CA ARG A 259 -84.80 15.49 51.72
C ARG A 259 -85.28 16.63 52.63
N LYS A 260 -84.42 17.62 52.89
CA LYS A 260 -84.80 18.81 53.69
C LYS A 260 -85.81 19.70 52.96
N MET A 261 -85.70 19.82 51.64
CA MET A 261 -86.65 20.59 50.84
C MET A 261 -88.03 19.91 50.80
N GLU A 262 -88.08 18.58 50.74
CA GLU A 262 -89.32 17.81 50.85
C GLU A 262 -90.01 18.02 52.22
N GLU A 263 -89.24 18.03 53.31
CA GLU A 263 -89.74 18.34 54.66
C GLU A 263 -90.25 19.79 54.77
N ALA A 264 -89.51 20.75 54.20
CA ALA A 264 -89.92 22.15 54.14
C ALA A 264 -91.21 22.32 53.34
N ALA A 265 -91.32 21.69 52.17
CA ALA A 265 -92.54 21.70 51.34
C ALA A 265 -93.75 21.17 52.13
N SER A 266 -93.59 20.04 52.83
CA SER A 266 -94.65 19.47 53.67
C SER A 266 -95.06 20.41 54.81
N THR A 267 -94.11 21.10 55.43
CA THR A 267 -94.38 22.05 56.52
C THR A 267 -95.15 23.27 56.03
N VAL A 268 -94.76 23.81 54.88
CA VAL A 268 -95.40 24.97 54.25
C VAL A 268 -96.82 24.63 53.77
N GLU A 269 -97.04 23.43 53.24
CA GLU A 269 -98.39 22.95 52.88
C GLU A 269 -99.29 22.85 54.13
N GLY A 270 -98.76 22.34 55.24
CA GLY A 270 -99.47 22.33 56.53
C GLY A 270 -99.84 23.74 57.02
N LEU A 271 -98.96 24.73 56.83
CA LEU A 271 -99.23 26.13 57.17
C LEU A 271 -100.31 26.75 56.27
N LYS A 272 -100.31 26.40 54.98
CA LYS A 272 -101.33 26.81 54.00
C LYS A 272 -102.71 26.31 54.41
N GLU A 273 -102.80 25.04 54.81
CA GLU A 273 -104.03 24.43 55.29
C GLU A 273 -104.51 25.09 56.59
N ALA A 274 -103.62 25.27 57.57
CA ALA A 274 -103.93 25.94 58.84
C ALA A 274 -104.44 27.37 58.63
N THR A 275 -103.82 28.12 57.72
CA THR A 275 -104.24 29.49 57.35
C THR A 275 -105.60 29.48 56.63
N GLY A 276 -105.88 28.45 55.83
CA GLY A 276 -107.21 28.19 55.26
C GLY A 276 -108.28 28.04 56.34
N ARG A 277 -108.04 27.16 57.32
CA ARG A 277 -108.96 26.94 58.45
C ARG A 277 -109.18 28.23 59.26
N ILE A 278 -108.15 29.05 59.47
CA ILE A 278 -108.27 30.36 60.14
C ILE A 278 -109.23 31.27 59.37
N ARG A 279 -109.09 31.39 58.04
CA ARG A 279 -110.01 32.20 57.21
C ARG A 279 -111.46 31.73 57.31
N ASP A 280 -111.68 30.43 57.42
CA ASP A 280 -113.03 29.87 57.58
C ASP A 280 -113.64 30.19 58.95
N VAL A 281 -112.85 30.07 60.02
CA VAL A 281 -113.24 30.47 61.38
C VAL A 281 -113.52 31.98 61.44
N VAL A 282 -112.67 32.80 60.83
CA VAL A 282 -112.84 34.27 60.76
C VAL A 282 -114.14 34.62 60.03
N ARG A 283 -114.46 33.97 58.89
CA ARG A 283 -115.73 34.16 58.17
C ARG A 283 -116.95 33.78 59.02
N LEU A 284 -116.86 32.69 59.78
CA LEU A 284 -117.92 32.28 60.70
C LEU A 284 -118.13 33.32 61.81
N ILE A 285 -117.06 33.79 62.46
CA ILE A 285 -117.16 34.80 63.53
C ILE A 285 -117.70 36.12 62.96
N GLN A 286 -117.30 36.51 61.76
CA GLN A 286 -117.83 37.70 61.09
C GLN A 286 -119.35 37.59 60.84
N SER A 287 -119.81 36.40 60.42
CA SER A 287 -121.24 36.11 60.27
C SER A 287 -121.99 36.21 61.60
N ILE A 288 -121.44 35.62 62.67
CA ILE A 288 -122.02 35.69 64.02
C ILE A 288 -122.05 37.13 64.52
N ALA A 289 -120.98 37.91 64.36
CA ALA A 289 -120.93 39.32 64.74
C ALA A 289 -121.97 40.15 63.95
N GLY A 290 -122.15 39.87 62.67
CA GLY A 290 -123.18 40.49 61.82
C GLY A 290 -124.60 40.16 62.28
N GLN A 291 -124.90 38.89 62.58
CA GLN A 291 -126.17 38.45 63.15
C GLN A 291 -126.41 39.07 64.54
N THR A 292 -125.37 39.12 65.38
CA THR A 292 -125.43 39.71 66.72
C THR A 292 -125.70 41.20 66.66
N ARG A 293 -125.10 41.92 65.69
CA ARG A 293 -125.39 43.32 65.42
C ARG A 293 -126.84 43.53 64.95
N MET A 294 -127.38 42.63 64.14
CA MET A 294 -128.79 42.67 63.72
C MET A 294 -129.75 42.37 64.88
N LEU A 295 -129.44 41.39 65.73
CA LEU A 295 -130.18 41.10 66.96
C LEU A 295 -130.17 42.30 67.91
N ALA A 296 -129.01 42.91 68.11
CA ALA A 296 -128.85 44.11 68.90
C ALA A 296 -129.63 45.29 68.31
N LEU A 297 -129.60 45.48 66.98
CA LEU A 297 -130.38 46.50 66.30
C LEU A 297 -131.89 46.29 66.46
N ASN A 298 -132.38 45.05 66.31
CA ASN A 298 -133.78 44.69 66.55
C ASN A 298 -134.16 44.96 68.02
N ALA A 299 -133.28 44.64 68.96
CA ALA A 299 -133.48 44.94 70.38
C ALA A 299 -133.46 46.45 70.67
N THR A 300 -132.62 47.24 70.00
CA THR A 300 -132.63 48.72 70.08
C THR A 300 -133.95 49.29 69.56
N ILE A 301 -134.48 48.74 68.46
CA ILE A 301 -135.78 49.15 67.89
C ILE A 301 -136.91 48.83 68.86
N GLU A 302 -136.96 47.62 69.44
CA GLU A 302 -138.03 47.23 70.36
C GLU A 302 -137.93 47.97 71.71
N ALA A 303 -136.70 48.26 72.17
CA ALA A 303 -136.46 49.13 73.33
C ALA A 303 -136.95 50.57 73.09
N ALA A 304 -136.79 51.10 71.87
CA ALA A 304 -137.35 52.40 71.48
C ALA A 304 -138.89 52.37 71.38
N ARG A 305 -139.47 51.22 71.00
CA ARG A 305 -140.93 50.99 70.89
C ARG A 305 -141.62 50.89 72.25
N ALA A 306 -140.92 50.40 73.28
CA ALA A 306 -141.42 50.24 74.65
C ALA A 306 -141.43 51.55 75.49
N GLY A 307 -140.96 52.69 74.94
CA GLY A 307 -140.99 53.99 75.61
C GLY A 307 -140.19 54.03 76.92
N ASP A 308 -140.69 54.72 77.97
CA ASP A 308 -139.96 54.92 79.23
C ASP A 308 -139.59 53.62 79.97
N MET A 309 -140.30 52.51 79.74
CA MET A 309 -140.02 51.19 80.33
C MET A 309 -138.84 50.45 79.64
N GLY A 310 -138.42 50.88 78.45
CA GLY A 310 -137.38 50.23 77.64
C GLY A 310 -135.94 50.71 77.88
N LYS A 311 -135.72 51.73 78.73
CA LYS A 311 -134.41 52.41 78.90
C LYS A 311 -133.27 51.47 79.31
N GLY A 312 -133.50 50.52 80.22
CA GLY A 312 -132.49 49.53 80.63
C GLY A 312 -132.12 48.55 79.50
N PHE A 313 -133.11 48.13 78.71
CA PHE A 313 -132.91 47.27 77.54
C PHE A 313 -132.15 47.98 76.42
N ALA A 314 -132.39 49.28 76.22
CA ALA A 314 -131.67 50.08 75.21
C ALA A 314 -130.16 50.16 75.48
N VAL A 315 -129.75 50.28 76.75
CA VAL A 315 -128.32 50.29 77.14
C VAL A 315 -127.65 48.95 76.84
N VAL A 316 -128.31 47.84 77.19
CA VAL A 316 -127.78 46.48 76.89
C VAL A 316 -127.70 46.26 75.39
N ALA A 317 -128.71 46.67 74.61
CA ALA A 317 -128.70 46.55 73.16
C ALA A 317 -127.56 47.36 72.52
N GLU A 318 -127.32 48.60 72.97
CA GLU A 318 -126.21 49.42 72.47
C GLU A 318 -124.83 48.83 72.87
N GLU A 319 -124.70 48.24 74.06
CA GLU A 319 -123.46 47.57 74.48
C GLU A 319 -123.20 46.28 73.68
N VAL A 320 -124.22 45.47 73.40
CA VAL A 320 -124.10 44.29 72.51
C VAL A 320 -123.75 44.72 71.09
N LYS A 321 -124.34 45.82 70.59
CA LYS A 321 -124.02 46.40 69.29
C LYS A 321 -122.57 46.92 69.24
N ARG A 322 -122.09 47.54 70.31
CA ARG A 322 -120.69 47.98 70.48
C ARG A 322 -119.73 46.79 70.50
N LEU A 323 -120.04 45.73 71.24
CA LEU A 323 -119.24 44.50 71.29
C LEU A 323 -119.19 43.78 69.94
N ALA A 324 -120.32 43.70 69.23
CA ALA A 324 -120.38 43.15 67.87
C ALA A 324 -119.60 44.00 66.86
N ARG A 325 -119.51 45.32 67.05
CA ARG A 325 -118.63 46.21 66.27
C ARG A 325 -117.15 45.97 66.58
N LEU A 326 -116.79 45.92 67.86
CA LEU A 326 -115.43 45.64 68.32
C LEU A 326 -114.93 44.27 67.81
N THR A 327 -115.81 43.27 67.80
CA THR A 327 -115.53 41.92 67.29
C THR A 327 -115.27 41.93 65.77
N ASP A 328 -116.10 42.63 65.00
CA ASP A 328 -115.95 42.77 63.55
C ASP A 328 -114.68 43.56 63.15
N ASP A 329 -114.30 44.57 63.95
CA ASP A 329 -113.02 45.28 63.80
C ASP A 329 -111.82 44.36 64.12
N GLY A 330 -111.88 43.59 65.21
CA GLY A 330 -110.84 42.61 65.56
C GLY A 330 -110.67 41.50 64.54
N ILE A 331 -111.77 40.95 64.02
CA ILE A 331 -111.80 39.93 62.97
C ILE A 331 -111.25 40.46 61.65
N ARG A 332 -111.48 41.74 61.31
CA ARG A 332 -110.81 42.37 60.15
C ARG A 332 -109.29 42.37 60.30
N GLY A 333 -108.77 42.63 61.50
CA GLY A 333 -107.34 42.52 61.81
C GLY A 333 -106.81 41.09 61.64
N VAL A 334 -107.53 40.09 62.18
CA VAL A 334 -107.16 38.66 62.04
C VAL A 334 -107.21 38.21 60.58
N ASN A 335 -108.20 38.65 59.80
CA ASN A 335 -108.32 38.34 58.37
C ASN A 335 -107.15 38.91 57.56
N SER A 336 -106.77 40.16 57.83
CA SER A 336 -105.58 40.80 57.24
C SER A 336 -104.31 40.02 57.57
N GLN A 337 -104.14 39.61 58.83
CA GLN A 337 -102.99 38.81 59.26
C GLN A 337 -102.96 37.43 58.60
N ALA A 338 -104.10 36.74 58.50
CA ALA A 338 -104.21 35.45 57.82
C ALA A 338 -103.92 35.58 56.31
N GLN A 339 -104.34 36.68 55.67
CA GLN A 339 -104.01 36.96 54.29
C GLN A 339 -102.51 37.20 54.09
N ALA A 340 -101.88 37.96 54.99
CA ALA A 340 -100.43 38.17 54.96
C ALA A 340 -99.65 36.87 55.16
N ILE A 341 -100.09 36.01 56.10
CA ILE A 341 -99.49 34.67 56.30
C ILE A 341 -99.69 33.80 55.05
N GLY A 342 -100.88 33.83 54.43
CA GLY A 342 -101.15 33.10 53.19
C GLY A 342 -100.24 33.52 52.04
N GLN A 343 -100.09 34.83 51.81
CA GLN A 343 -99.17 35.37 50.80
C GLN A 343 -97.71 34.99 51.08
N ALA A 344 -97.26 35.09 52.34
CA ALA A 344 -95.92 34.66 52.72
C ALA A 344 -95.70 33.14 52.53
N THR A 345 -96.74 32.34 52.76
CA THR A 345 -96.72 30.89 52.54
C THR A 345 -96.61 30.56 51.06
N ASP A 346 -97.42 31.18 50.19
CA ASP A 346 -97.35 30.98 48.74
C ASP A 346 -95.99 31.42 48.17
N GLN A 347 -95.42 32.53 48.66
CA GLN A 347 -94.07 32.95 48.29
C GLN A 347 -93.01 31.92 48.75
N THR A 348 -93.18 31.33 49.93
CA THR A 348 -92.27 30.29 50.43
C THR A 348 -92.36 29.01 49.61
N VAL A 349 -93.55 28.61 49.14
CA VAL A 349 -93.71 27.47 48.21
C VAL A 349 -92.89 27.69 46.93
N SER A 350 -93.02 28.87 46.31
CA SER A 350 -92.26 29.20 45.10
C SER A 350 -90.74 29.13 45.34
N MET A 351 -90.25 29.63 46.48
CA MET A 351 -88.84 29.53 46.84
C MET A 351 -88.39 28.08 47.03
N VAL A 352 -89.24 27.23 47.62
CA VAL A 352 -88.94 25.81 47.82
C VAL A 352 -88.86 25.07 46.48
N GLU A 353 -89.75 25.37 45.54
CA GLU A 353 -89.73 24.82 44.18
C GLU A 353 -88.46 25.24 43.42
N GLU A 354 -88.09 26.52 43.46
CA GLU A 354 -86.87 27.05 42.82
C GLU A 354 -85.59 26.40 43.38
N VAL A 355 -85.51 26.22 44.71
CA VAL A 355 -84.37 25.55 45.35
C VAL A 355 -84.34 24.06 44.96
N THR A 356 -85.50 23.41 44.84
CA THR A 356 -85.57 22.01 44.40
C THR A 356 -85.06 21.82 42.97
N LEU A 357 -85.44 22.72 42.06
CA LEU A 357 -84.91 22.73 40.68
C LEU A 357 -83.38 22.96 40.69
N SER A 358 -82.90 23.90 41.50
CA SER A 358 -81.46 24.17 41.64
C SER A 358 -80.68 22.94 42.15
N ILE A 359 -81.26 22.16 43.07
CA ILE A 359 -80.66 20.91 43.58
C ILE A 359 -80.59 19.85 42.47
N GLN A 360 -81.61 19.73 41.62
CA GLN A 360 -81.59 18.82 40.46
C GLN A 360 -80.53 19.20 39.44
N ASP A 361 -80.35 20.50 39.17
CA ASP A 361 -79.29 21.01 38.28
C ASP A 361 -77.90 20.67 38.84
N ILE A 362 -77.69 20.88 40.16
CA ILE A 362 -76.43 20.52 40.82
C ILE A 362 -76.15 19.01 40.68
N ASN A 363 -77.16 18.16 40.84
CA ASN A 363 -76.99 16.71 40.69
C ASN A 363 -76.61 16.31 39.25
N THR A 364 -77.22 16.96 38.26
CA THR A 364 -76.89 16.74 36.84
C THR A 364 -75.44 17.13 36.55
N ILE A 365 -75.02 18.32 37.01
CA ILE A 365 -73.63 18.79 36.87
C ILE A 365 -72.66 17.83 37.55
N ALA A 366 -72.97 17.34 38.76
CA ALA A 366 -72.12 16.39 39.47
C ALA A 366 -71.92 15.09 38.67
N GLN A 367 -72.97 14.55 38.04
CA GLN A 367 -72.85 13.36 37.19
C GLN A 367 -72.00 13.60 35.94
N GLU A 368 -72.14 14.77 35.31
CA GLU A 368 -71.32 15.15 34.16
C GLU A 368 -69.84 15.26 34.52
N VAL A 369 -69.51 15.89 35.65
CA VAL A 369 -68.13 15.99 36.16
C VAL A 369 -67.59 14.61 36.48
N ASN A 370 -68.39 13.70 37.06
CA ASN A 370 -67.93 12.33 37.34
C ASN A 370 -67.57 11.58 36.04
N ARG A 371 -68.42 11.63 35.02
CA ARG A 371 -68.15 11.01 33.71
C ARG A 371 -66.94 11.64 33.00
N ALA A 372 -66.72 12.93 33.17
CA ALA A 372 -65.53 13.61 32.64
C ALA A 372 -64.26 13.14 33.38
N SER A 373 -64.33 13.02 34.71
CA SER A 373 -63.25 12.53 35.56
C SER A 373 -62.86 11.07 35.24
N GLU A 374 -63.83 10.18 35.05
CA GLU A 374 -63.58 8.79 34.63
C GLU A 374 -62.89 8.71 33.26
N ARG A 375 -63.33 9.53 32.28
CA ARG A 375 -62.67 9.62 30.98
C ARG A 375 -61.24 10.16 31.09
N GLN A 376 -61.00 11.14 31.97
CA GLN A 376 -59.69 11.69 32.21
C GLN A 376 -58.73 10.66 32.85
N ILE A 377 -59.23 9.82 33.77
CA ILE A 377 -58.44 8.71 34.35
C ILE A 377 -58.01 7.73 33.27
N ALA A 378 -58.93 7.31 32.39
CA ALA A 378 -58.61 6.41 31.27
C ALA A 378 -57.57 7.01 30.32
N ALA A 379 -57.75 8.27 29.91
CA ALA A 379 -56.79 8.96 29.04
C ALA A 379 -55.41 9.13 29.71
N THR A 380 -55.37 9.37 31.03
CA THR A 380 -54.12 9.47 31.79
C THR A 380 -53.38 8.13 31.84
N ALA A 381 -54.11 7.02 31.96
CA ALA A 381 -53.54 5.68 31.90
C ALA A 381 -52.93 5.36 30.52
N ASP A 382 -53.59 5.78 29.43
CA ASP A 382 -53.06 5.63 28.07
C ASP A 382 -51.77 6.45 27.87
N ILE A 383 -51.73 7.69 28.37
CA ILE A 383 -50.53 8.55 28.31
C ILE A 383 -49.38 7.90 29.09
N LYS A 384 -49.66 7.32 30.27
CA LYS A 384 -48.66 6.59 31.05
C LYS A 384 -48.10 5.39 30.27
N GLY A 385 -48.96 4.60 29.64
CA GLY A 385 -48.51 3.48 28.79
C GLY A 385 -47.60 3.94 27.63
N ASN A 386 -47.94 5.06 26.99
CA ASN A 386 -47.11 5.67 25.95
C ASN A 386 -45.77 6.18 26.50
N ALA A 387 -45.75 6.74 27.72
CA ALA A 387 -44.53 7.18 28.40
C ALA A 387 -43.60 5.99 28.66
N ASP A 388 -44.13 4.88 29.16
CA ASP A 388 -43.36 3.66 29.45
C ASP A 388 -42.74 3.08 28.16
N GLN A 389 -43.52 3.02 27.07
CA GLN A 389 -43.01 2.60 25.75
C GLN A 389 -41.92 3.54 25.21
N ALA A 390 -42.11 4.86 25.34
CA ALA A 390 -41.11 5.83 24.94
C ALA A 390 -39.81 5.70 25.75
N ALA A 391 -39.89 5.42 27.06
CA ALA A 391 -38.73 5.15 27.90
C ALA A 391 -37.96 3.90 27.43
N GLU A 392 -38.66 2.84 27.06
CA GLU A 392 -38.05 1.62 26.55
C GLU A 392 -37.38 1.81 25.18
N HIS A 393 -38.03 2.53 24.27
CA HIS A 393 -37.43 2.91 23.00
C HIS A 393 -36.19 3.78 23.18
N THR A 394 -36.24 4.75 24.11
CA THR A 394 -35.10 5.62 24.42
C THR A 394 -33.89 4.80 24.92
N ARG A 395 -34.11 3.80 25.78
CA ARG A 395 -33.06 2.86 26.22
C ARG A 395 -32.49 2.02 25.07
N THR A 396 -33.35 1.55 24.17
CA THR A 396 -32.93 0.77 23.00
C THR A 396 -32.07 1.61 22.04
N VAL A 397 -32.49 2.84 21.74
CA VAL A 397 -31.74 3.77 20.89
C VAL A 397 -30.40 4.13 21.50
N SER A 398 -30.34 4.29 22.83
CA SER A 398 -29.07 4.48 23.56
C SER A 398 -28.09 3.33 23.33
N GLY A 399 -28.56 2.08 23.47
CA GLY A 399 -27.74 0.89 23.19
C GLY A 399 -27.27 0.80 21.73
N HIS A 400 -28.10 1.20 20.78
CA HIS A 400 -27.67 1.30 19.37
C HIS A 400 -26.59 2.37 19.16
N ALA A 401 -26.70 3.53 19.80
CA ALA A 401 -25.69 4.59 19.71
C ALA A 401 -24.32 4.12 20.25
N GLU A 402 -24.32 3.40 21.39
CA GLU A 402 -23.11 2.78 21.95
C GLU A 402 -22.50 1.74 20.99
N SER A 403 -23.33 0.89 20.38
CA SER A 403 -22.86 -0.07 19.38
C SER A 403 -22.25 0.62 18.15
N VAL A 404 -22.82 1.75 17.70
CA VAL A 404 -22.27 2.53 16.58
C VAL A 404 -20.92 3.14 16.94
N LEU A 405 -20.76 3.66 18.16
CA LEU A 405 -19.46 4.18 18.65
C LEU A 405 -18.38 3.10 18.61
N HIS A 406 -18.68 1.91 19.11
CA HIS A 406 -17.74 0.78 19.09
C HIS A 406 -17.38 0.35 17.65
N GLN A 407 -18.36 0.35 16.74
CA GLN A 407 -18.13 0.02 15.33
C GLN A 407 -17.30 1.08 14.61
N ALA A 408 -17.50 2.36 14.94
CA ALA A 408 -16.69 3.47 14.44
C ALA A 408 -15.23 3.32 14.87
N GLU A 409 -14.97 3.01 16.15
CA GLU A 409 -13.62 2.79 16.66
C GLU A 409 -12.91 1.62 15.93
N ARG A 410 -13.59 0.48 15.77
CA ARG A 410 -13.07 -0.66 15.00
C ARG A 410 -12.76 -0.31 13.56
N THR A 411 -13.61 0.49 12.92
CA THR A 411 -13.40 0.97 11.56
C THR A 411 -12.13 1.83 11.49
N GLY A 412 -11.96 2.76 12.44
CA GLY A 412 -10.76 3.60 12.53
C GLY A 412 -9.47 2.80 12.78
N ILE A 413 -9.50 1.75 13.61
CA ILE A 413 -8.36 0.85 13.80
C ILE A 413 -8.03 0.10 12.51
N THR A 414 -9.05 -0.41 11.82
CA THR A 414 -8.88 -1.16 10.56
C THR A 414 -8.27 -0.26 9.47
N ALA A 415 -8.76 0.98 9.35
CA ALA A 415 -8.22 1.99 8.44
C ALA A 415 -6.72 2.22 8.67
N ARG A 416 -6.30 2.44 9.93
CA ARG A 416 -4.87 2.60 10.27
C ARG A 416 -4.04 1.38 9.90
N ARG A 417 -4.53 0.17 10.18
CA ARG A 417 -3.84 -1.07 9.86
C ARG A 417 -3.69 -1.29 8.34
N VAL A 418 -4.70 -0.94 7.56
CA VAL A 418 -4.62 -0.97 6.08
C VAL A 418 -3.56 0.01 5.58
N ASN A 419 -3.51 1.23 6.13
CA ASN A 419 -2.51 2.23 5.76
C ASN A 419 -1.07 1.75 6.08
N GLU A 420 -0.84 1.25 7.30
CA GLU A 420 0.45 0.69 7.71
C GLU A 420 0.90 -0.48 6.81
N LEU A 421 0.00 -1.43 6.53
CA LEU A 421 0.30 -2.56 5.66
C LEU A 421 0.60 -2.10 4.23
N SER A 422 -0.16 -1.13 3.72
CA SER A 422 0.04 -0.54 2.39
C SER A 422 1.43 0.10 2.28
N ALA A 423 1.90 0.79 3.33
CA ALA A 423 3.24 1.36 3.38
C ALA A 423 4.37 0.30 3.44
N VAL A 424 4.11 -0.87 4.04
CA VAL A 424 5.04 -2.01 3.99
C VAL A 424 5.09 -2.59 2.58
N VAL A 425 3.93 -2.90 1.99
CA VAL A 425 3.84 -3.46 0.63
C VAL A 425 4.52 -2.55 -0.39
N GLN A 426 4.31 -1.23 -0.30
CA GLN A 426 4.97 -0.27 -1.19
C GLN A 426 6.50 -0.39 -1.14
N ARG A 427 7.07 -0.45 0.07
CA ARG A 427 8.52 -0.58 0.26
C ARG A 427 9.04 -1.91 -0.29
N ASP A 428 8.36 -3.01 0.03
CA ASP A 428 8.76 -4.36 -0.39
C ASP A 428 8.74 -4.51 -1.92
N VAL A 429 7.74 -3.92 -2.58
CA VAL A 429 7.60 -3.93 -4.04
C VAL A 429 8.71 -3.13 -4.71
N SER A 430 9.01 -1.94 -4.21
CA SER A 430 10.13 -1.13 -4.72
C SER A 430 11.48 -1.84 -4.53
N ASP A 431 11.69 -2.50 -3.39
CA ASP A 431 12.91 -3.27 -3.13
C ASP A 431 13.02 -4.51 -4.02
N LEU A 432 11.92 -5.22 -4.25
CA LEU A 432 11.87 -6.35 -5.17
C LEU A 432 12.26 -5.93 -6.59
N GLN A 433 11.68 -4.83 -7.10
CA GLN A 433 11.99 -4.29 -8.42
C GLN A 433 13.48 -3.95 -8.55
N ARG A 434 14.04 -3.26 -7.54
CA ARG A 434 15.46 -2.89 -7.48
C ARG A 434 16.35 -4.13 -7.54
N ARG A 435 16.08 -5.15 -6.71
CA ARG A 435 16.87 -6.39 -6.64
C ARG A 435 16.79 -7.18 -7.95
N LEU A 436 15.61 -7.33 -8.54
CA LEU A 436 15.43 -8.01 -9.81
C LEU A 436 16.19 -7.32 -10.95
N SER A 437 16.11 -5.99 -11.03
CA SER A 437 16.84 -5.23 -12.05
C SER A 437 18.36 -5.40 -11.93
N ILE A 438 18.89 -5.46 -10.70
CA ILE A 438 20.31 -5.75 -10.45
C ILE A 438 20.68 -7.14 -10.99
N ILE A 439 19.88 -8.17 -10.69
CA ILE A 439 20.16 -9.56 -11.11
C ILE A 439 20.15 -9.67 -12.63
N LEU A 440 19.08 -9.20 -13.27
CA LEU A 440 18.92 -9.30 -14.72
C LEU A 440 20.10 -8.64 -15.43
N ARG A 441 20.44 -7.41 -15.04
CA ARG A 441 21.51 -6.61 -15.68
C ARG A 441 22.93 -7.04 -15.35
N SER A 442 23.13 -7.84 -14.30
CA SER A 442 24.46 -8.34 -13.92
C SER A 442 24.71 -9.78 -14.36
N SER A 443 23.66 -10.49 -14.79
CA SER A 443 23.80 -11.84 -15.34
C SER A 443 24.55 -11.83 -16.69
N VAL A 444 25.21 -12.94 -17.03
CA VAL A 444 25.83 -13.15 -18.36
C VAL A 444 24.81 -12.99 -19.49
N ALA A 445 23.57 -13.37 -19.21
CA ALA A 445 22.39 -13.23 -20.07
C ALA A 445 21.99 -11.77 -20.32
N GLY A 446 22.15 -10.89 -19.34
CA GLY A 446 21.78 -9.48 -19.41
C GLY A 446 22.95 -8.52 -19.66
N ASP A 447 24.20 -9.00 -19.70
CA ASP A 447 25.36 -8.17 -20.05
C ASP A 447 25.36 -7.86 -21.55
N ARG A 448 24.75 -6.72 -21.86
CA ARG A 448 24.63 -6.14 -23.21
C ARG A 448 25.95 -5.63 -23.79
N ARG A 449 27.07 -5.77 -23.08
CA ARG A 449 28.37 -5.21 -23.49
C ARG A 449 29.08 -6.12 -24.49
N SER A 450 29.69 -5.49 -25.50
CA SER A 450 30.52 -6.16 -26.51
C SER A 450 32.01 -6.20 -26.16
N VAL A 451 32.46 -5.37 -25.21
CA VAL A 451 33.86 -5.30 -24.76
C VAL A 451 33.90 -5.48 -23.24
N PRO A 452 34.74 -6.39 -22.71
CA PRO A 452 34.90 -6.57 -21.27
C PRO A 452 35.45 -5.29 -20.62
N ARG A 453 34.82 -4.85 -19.53
CA ARG A 453 35.36 -3.78 -18.69
C ARG A 453 36.35 -4.38 -17.71
N VAL A 454 37.53 -3.77 -17.57
CA VAL A 454 38.50 -4.14 -16.54
C VAL A 454 38.28 -3.23 -15.35
N ALA A 455 37.97 -3.80 -14.18
CA ALA A 455 37.78 -3.05 -12.95
C ALA A 455 39.11 -2.45 -12.50
N VAL A 456 39.27 -1.13 -12.60
CA VAL A 456 40.53 -0.45 -12.27
C VAL A 456 40.26 0.96 -11.78
N GLY A 457 40.94 1.32 -10.69
CA GLY A 457 40.90 2.64 -10.09
C GLY A 457 42.07 3.50 -10.55
N VAL A 458 42.02 4.02 -11.78
CA VAL A 458 43.01 4.97 -12.29
C VAL A 458 42.71 6.35 -11.70
N PRO A 459 43.67 7.00 -11.02
CA PRO A 459 43.51 8.38 -10.58
C PRO A 459 43.25 9.31 -11.76
N PHE A 460 42.31 10.25 -11.60
CA PHE A 460 42.02 11.26 -12.59
C PHE A 460 42.01 12.66 -12.00
N SER A 461 42.31 13.64 -12.85
CA SER A 461 42.05 15.05 -12.56
C SER A 461 41.55 15.77 -13.82
N GLY A 462 40.67 16.75 -13.65
CA GLY A 462 40.18 17.55 -14.78
C GLY A 462 39.08 18.51 -14.38
N ARG A 463 38.56 19.25 -15.36
CA ARG A 463 37.47 20.21 -15.15
C ARG A 463 36.17 19.69 -15.76
N ILE A 464 35.17 19.42 -14.92
CA ILE A 464 33.86 18.88 -15.32
C ILE A 464 32.78 19.86 -14.85
N GLY A 465 31.88 20.29 -15.74
CA GLY A 465 30.81 21.23 -15.38
C GLY A 465 31.30 22.58 -14.82
N GLY A 466 32.53 22.98 -15.16
CA GLY A 466 33.16 24.21 -14.65
C GLY A 466 33.86 24.07 -13.29
N GLN A 467 33.86 22.90 -12.67
CA GLN A 467 34.54 22.62 -11.40
C GLN A 467 35.76 21.72 -11.60
N ASP A 468 36.82 21.95 -10.81
CA ASP A 468 37.98 21.07 -10.78
C ASP A 468 37.65 19.82 -9.95
N VAL A 469 37.67 18.65 -10.59
CA VAL A 469 37.29 17.37 -10.01
C VAL A 469 38.51 16.44 -10.02
N LYS A 470 38.70 15.72 -8.91
CA LYS A 470 39.70 14.65 -8.78
C LYS A 470 39.03 13.40 -8.21
N GLY A 471 39.49 12.23 -8.62
CA GLY A 471 38.93 10.97 -8.15
C GLY A 471 39.62 9.78 -8.77
N HIS A 472 38.92 8.66 -8.80
CA HIS A 472 39.39 7.43 -9.45
C HIS A 472 38.35 6.94 -10.45
N THR A 473 38.80 6.27 -11.49
CA THR A 473 37.91 5.50 -12.35
C THR A 473 37.33 4.30 -11.58
N GLY A 474 36.21 3.73 -12.03
CA GLY A 474 35.74 2.42 -11.54
C GLY A 474 36.11 1.28 -12.48
N ASP A 475 36.16 1.56 -13.78
CA ASP A 475 36.48 0.58 -14.79
C ASP A 475 37.18 1.23 -15.98
N LEU A 476 37.83 0.43 -16.82
CA LEU A 476 38.50 0.93 -18.01
C LEU A 476 38.30 0.00 -19.20
N THR A 477 38.02 0.59 -20.35
CA THR A 477 37.94 -0.05 -21.66
C THR A 477 38.71 0.76 -22.69
N ALA A 478 38.98 0.17 -23.86
CA ALA A 478 39.57 0.89 -24.99
C ALA A 478 38.72 2.09 -25.49
N ARG A 479 37.45 2.21 -25.06
CA ARG A 479 36.51 3.24 -25.55
C ARG A 479 35.93 4.13 -24.46
N GLY A 480 36.31 3.95 -23.19
CA GLY A 480 35.68 4.68 -22.10
C GLY A 480 35.92 4.08 -20.72
N THR A 481 35.38 4.77 -19.72
CA THR A 481 35.57 4.53 -18.28
C THR A 481 34.33 5.00 -17.52
N VAL A 482 34.15 4.56 -16.27
CA VAL A 482 33.27 5.24 -15.31
C VAL A 482 34.10 6.06 -14.33
N LEU A 483 33.69 7.28 -13.98
CA LEU A 483 34.28 8.07 -12.90
C LEU A 483 33.57 7.73 -11.58
N ALA A 484 34.25 7.05 -10.68
CA ALA A 484 33.62 6.51 -9.49
C ALA A 484 33.13 7.61 -8.55
N GLY A 485 31.89 7.49 -8.06
CA GLY A 485 31.31 8.39 -7.05
C GLY A 485 30.78 9.73 -7.59
N LEU A 486 30.98 10.05 -8.88
CA LEU A 486 30.43 11.25 -9.51
C LEU A 486 29.07 10.91 -10.17
N ASN A 487 27.96 11.13 -9.48
CA ASN A 487 26.64 10.62 -9.92
C ASN A 487 25.71 11.70 -10.50
N ASP A 488 26.24 12.86 -10.91
CA ASP A 488 25.45 13.98 -11.40
C ASP A 488 24.94 13.74 -12.83
N ARG A 489 23.61 13.61 -12.96
CA ARG A 489 22.92 13.38 -14.24
C ARG A 489 22.93 14.61 -15.15
N SER A 490 23.09 15.82 -14.61
CA SER A 490 23.10 17.05 -15.41
C SER A 490 24.31 17.13 -16.35
N LEU A 491 25.36 16.37 -16.05
CA LEU A 491 26.59 16.32 -16.84
C LEU A 491 26.46 15.44 -18.10
N VAL A 492 25.43 14.60 -18.20
CA VAL A 492 25.23 13.68 -19.33
C VAL A 492 25.00 14.46 -20.63
N GLY A 493 25.69 14.04 -21.70
CA GLY A 493 25.77 14.74 -22.99
C GLY A 493 26.91 15.78 -23.06
N GLY A 494 27.50 16.14 -21.93
CA GLY A 494 28.63 17.07 -21.86
C GLY A 494 29.96 16.44 -22.28
N GLY A 495 30.82 17.23 -22.93
CA GLY A 495 32.19 16.86 -23.28
C GLY A 495 33.23 17.60 -22.42
N PHE A 496 34.30 16.91 -22.03
CA PHE A 496 35.38 17.46 -21.21
C PHE A 496 36.66 16.64 -21.36
N THR A 497 37.80 17.25 -21.04
CA THR A 497 39.12 16.58 -21.04
C THR A 497 39.49 16.18 -19.62
N LEU A 498 39.97 14.95 -19.46
CA LEU A 498 40.50 14.42 -18.21
C LEU A 498 41.96 14.04 -18.39
N ASP A 499 42.77 14.31 -17.39
CA ASP A 499 44.08 13.70 -17.23
C ASP A 499 43.92 12.42 -16.41
N LEU A 500 44.23 11.28 -17.03
CA LEU A 500 44.20 9.95 -16.42
C LEU A 500 45.64 9.51 -16.15
N GLU A 501 45.97 9.25 -14.89
CA GLU A 501 47.35 8.91 -14.49
C GLU A 501 47.85 7.66 -15.24
N GLY A 502 49.01 7.77 -15.89
CA GLY A 502 49.61 6.70 -16.70
C GLY A 502 49.00 6.50 -18.08
N ILE A 503 47.89 7.17 -18.42
CA ILE A 503 47.25 7.15 -19.74
C ILE A 503 47.42 8.49 -20.48
N GLY A 504 47.40 9.60 -19.74
CA GLY A 504 47.52 10.96 -20.24
C GLY A 504 46.17 11.67 -20.40
N GLN A 505 46.16 12.77 -21.16
CA GLN A 505 44.94 13.55 -21.41
C GLN A 505 44.03 12.87 -22.44
N VAL A 506 42.78 12.64 -22.04
CA VAL A 506 41.76 11.98 -22.85
C VAL A 506 40.53 12.87 -22.96
N SER A 507 40.10 13.15 -24.19
CA SER A 507 38.83 13.80 -24.47
C SER A 507 37.70 12.82 -24.18
N CYS A 508 36.72 13.23 -23.39
CA CYS A 508 35.64 12.38 -22.89
C CYS A 508 34.27 13.02 -23.13
N GLU A 509 33.26 12.18 -23.22
CA GLU A 509 31.86 12.57 -23.21
C GLU A 509 31.10 11.75 -22.18
N ALA A 510 30.33 12.42 -21.32
CA ALA A 510 29.44 11.76 -20.40
C ALA A 510 28.24 11.16 -21.14
N VAL A 511 28.08 9.85 -21.10
CA VAL A 511 27.01 9.13 -21.81
C VAL A 511 25.88 8.67 -20.89
N ALA A 512 26.15 8.50 -19.60
CA ALA A 512 25.15 8.14 -18.59
C ALA A 512 25.67 8.44 -17.19
N ALA A 513 24.78 8.55 -16.19
CA ALA A 513 25.15 8.56 -14.77
C ALA A 513 24.40 7.46 -14.03
N SER A 514 25.08 6.80 -13.09
CA SER A 514 24.56 5.67 -12.31
C SER A 514 25.08 5.73 -10.87
N VAL A 515 24.62 4.83 -10.00
CA VAL A 515 25.16 4.69 -8.64
C VAL A 515 26.67 4.42 -8.58
N LEU A 516 27.26 3.85 -9.64
CA LEU A 516 28.70 3.63 -9.73
C LEU A 516 29.47 4.92 -10.03
N GLY A 517 28.84 5.89 -10.69
CA GLY A 517 29.54 7.03 -11.27
C GLY A 517 29.00 7.51 -12.61
N LEU A 518 29.74 8.48 -13.17
CA LEU A 518 29.52 9.09 -14.48
C LEU A 518 30.21 8.22 -15.54
N HIS A 519 29.43 7.64 -16.45
CA HIS A 519 29.92 6.80 -17.54
C HIS A 519 30.40 7.69 -18.68
N LEU A 520 31.64 7.46 -19.12
CA LEU A 520 32.30 8.24 -20.14
C LEU A 520 32.58 7.40 -21.38
N ARG A 521 32.45 8.03 -22.53
CA ARG A 521 33.00 7.59 -23.81
C ARG A 521 34.24 8.42 -24.12
N PHE A 522 35.34 7.76 -24.47
CA PHE A 522 36.53 8.43 -24.98
C PHE A 522 36.30 8.92 -26.41
N ARG A 523 36.74 10.14 -26.69
CA ARG A 523 36.76 10.78 -28.01
C ARG A 523 38.21 10.92 -28.46
N ASP A 524 38.43 10.88 -29.77
CA ASP A 524 39.75 11.11 -30.40
C ASP A 524 40.87 10.21 -29.83
N VAL A 525 40.56 8.92 -29.64
CA VAL A 525 41.48 7.95 -29.03
C VAL A 525 42.66 7.68 -29.97
N THR A 526 43.84 8.20 -29.62
CA THR A 526 45.09 7.97 -30.36
C THR A 526 45.66 6.57 -30.09
N ALA A 527 46.53 6.08 -30.98
CA ALA A 527 47.23 4.80 -30.77
C ALA A 527 47.99 4.77 -29.42
N ALA A 528 48.62 5.89 -29.03
CA ALA A 528 49.30 6.02 -27.75
C ALA A 528 48.35 5.85 -26.54
N ILE A 529 47.16 6.47 -26.58
CA ILE A 529 46.14 6.30 -25.53
C ILE A 529 45.65 4.83 -25.50
N GLN A 530 45.41 4.22 -26.65
CA GLN A 530 44.99 2.81 -26.72
C GLN A 530 46.04 1.88 -26.11
N GLN A 531 47.32 2.10 -26.43
CA GLN A 531 48.43 1.32 -25.89
C GLN A 531 48.57 1.52 -24.37
N ALA A 532 48.46 2.76 -23.88
CA ALA A 532 48.52 3.06 -22.46
C ALA A 532 47.34 2.47 -21.68
N VAL A 533 46.13 2.51 -22.25
CA VAL A 533 44.96 1.81 -21.69
C VAL A 533 45.19 0.31 -21.62
N LYS A 534 45.67 -0.32 -22.70
CA LYS A 534 45.98 -1.76 -22.73
C LYS A 534 47.04 -2.13 -21.69
N ALA A 535 48.14 -1.36 -21.60
CA ALA A 535 49.19 -1.58 -20.61
C ALA A 535 48.65 -1.46 -19.17
N THR A 536 47.78 -0.48 -18.91
CA THR A 536 47.11 -0.32 -17.62
C THR A 536 46.21 -1.51 -17.29
N GLN A 537 45.43 -1.99 -18.27
CA GLN A 537 44.58 -3.18 -18.12
C GLN A 537 45.40 -4.45 -17.86
N ASP A 538 46.50 -4.65 -18.59
CA ASP A 538 47.36 -5.83 -18.45
C ASP A 538 48.07 -5.85 -17.09
N LYS A 539 48.55 -4.68 -16.62
CA LYS A 539 49.10 -4.51 -15.27
C LYS A 539 48.05 -4.86 -14.21
N ALA A 540 46.83 -4.32 -14.35
CA ALA A 540 45.73 -4.61 -13.42
C ALA A 540 45.42 -6.11 -13.38
N ARG A 541 45.30 -6.78 -14.53
CA ARG A 541 45.03 -8.23 -14.62
C ARG A 541 46.15 -9.08 -14.02
N ALA A 542 47.41 -8.66 -14.18
CA ALA A 542 48.54 -9.36 -13.58
C ALA A 542 48.46 -9.34 -12.06
N GLU A 543 48.12 -8.20 -11.47
CA GLU A 543 47.93 -8.03 -10.04
C GLU A 543 46.67 -8.77 -9.53
N GLU A 544 45.56 -8.68 -10.26
CA GLU A 544 44.28 -9.33 -9.92
C GLU A 544 44.43 -10.84 -9.72
N ARG A 545 45.33 -11.50 -10.47
CA ARG A 545 45.56 -12.95 -10.36
C ARG A 545 45.92 -13.39 -8.95
N LEU A 546 46.71 -12.61 -8.22
CA LEU A 546 47.10 -12.93 -6.85
C LEU A 546 45.88 -12.93 -5.92
N TYR A 547 45.05 -11.90 -6.00
CA TYR A 547 43.85 -11.77 -5.16
C TYR A 547 42.77 -12.78 -5.52
N ILE A 548 42.57 -13.07 -6.81
CA ILE A 548 41.67 -14.12 -7.29
C ILE A 548 42.05 -15.47 -6.68
N GLN A 549 43.34 -15.83 -6.70
CA GLN A 549 43.82 -17.07 -6.09
C GLN A 549 43.58 -17.08 -4.57
N THR A 550 43.81 -15.95 -3.90
CA THR A 550 43.51 -15.82 -2.46
C THR A 550 42.04 -16.06 -2.15
N VAL A 551 41.10 -15.43 -2.87
CA VAL A 551 39.67 -15.63 -2.60
C VAL A 551 39.17 -17.02 -2.95
N GLN A 552 39.68 -17.62 -4.02
CA GLN A 552 39.36 -19.01 -4.38
C GLN A 552 39.86 -19.99 -3.32
N LYS A 553 41.05 -19.76 -2.77
CA LYS A 553 41.59 -20.56 -1.66
C LYS A 553 40.71 -20.42 -0.42
N VAL A 554 40.36 -19.20 -0.01
CA VAL A 554 39.47 -18.96 1.14
C VAL A 554 38.11 -19.61 0.91
N ALA A 555 37.54 -19.51 -0.29
CA ALA A 555 36.24 -20.10 -0.61
C ALA A 555 36.27 -21.63 -0.49
N ALA A 556 37.32 -22.27 -0.98
CA ALA A 556 37.52 -23.72 -0.83
C ALA A 556 37.69 -24.13 0.64
N GLN A 557 38.42 -23.34 1.44
CA GLN A 557 38.60 -23.61 2.87
C GLN A 557 37.29 -23.46 3.66
N VAL A 558 36.52 -22.41 3.39
CA VAL A 558 35.20 -22.20 4.00
C VAL A 558 34.22 -23.32 3.60
N ALA A 559 34.18 -23.68 2.32
CA ALA A 559 33.36 -24.79 1.83
C ALA A 559 33.70 -26.09 2.57
N SER A 560 34.98 -26.44 2.66
CA SER A 560 35.44 -27.63 3.39
C SER A 560 35.08 -27.58 4.88
N ALA A 561 35.18 -26.41 5.52
CA ALA A 561 34.78 -26.23 6.92
C ALA A 561 33.27 -26.42 7.13
N PHE A 562 32.43 -25.94 6.20
CA PHE A 562 30.99 -26.16 6.23
C PHE A 562 30.62 -27.63 5.98
N GLU A 563 31.26 -28.29 5.01
CA GLU A 563 31.05 -29.72 4.75
C GLU A 563 31.43 -30.57 5.94
N THR A 564 32.53 -30.22 6.62
CA THR A 564 32.96 -30.86 7.86
C THR A 564 31.94 -30.62 8.97
N ALA A 565 31.43 -29.40 9.12
CA ALA A 565 30.39 -29.09 10.12
C ALA A 565 29.10 -29.87 9.90
N ILE A 566 28.69 -30.09 8.64
CA ILE A 566 27.54 -30.93 8.32
C ILE A 566 27.85 -32.40 8.65
N LYS A 567 29.05 -32.89 8.28
CA LYS A 567 29.47 -34.26 8.55
C LYS A 567 29.52 -34.56 10.06
N ASP A 568 29.98 -33.61 10.85
CA ASP A 568 30.08 -33.71 12.31
C ASP A 568 28.74 -33.49 13.03
N GLY A 569 27.66 -33.15 12.31
CA GLY A 569 26.35 -32.86 12.89
C GLY A 569 26.26 -31.53 13.64
N ARG A 570 27.22 -30.60 13.46
CA ARG A 570 27.20 -29.26 14.08
C ARG A 570 26.15 -28.33 13.45
N ILE A 571 25.76 -28.59 12.20
CA ILE A 571 24.64 -27.94 11.51
C ILE A 571 24.01 -28.93 10.53
N THR A 572 22.71 -28.81 10.26
CA THR A 572 22.10 -29.56 9.16
C THR A 572 22.34 -28.86 7.82
N GLU A 573 22.28 -29.58 6.71
CA GLU A 573 22.34 -28.96 5.39
C GLU A 573 21.16 -27.98 5.19
N THR A 574 19.97 -28.32 5.66
CA THR A 574 18.81 -27.43 5.61
C THR A 574 19.07 -26.11 6.33
N ASP A 575 19.61 -26.15 7.55
CA ASP A 575 19.86 -24.94 8.34
C ASP A 575 21.02 -24.10 7.80
N LEU A 576 22.02 -24.72 7.17
CA LEU A 576 23.11 -23.99 6.53
C LEU A 576 22.60 -23.12 5.36
N PHE A 577 21.64 -23.63 4.60
CA PHE A 577 21.07 -22.96 3.42
C PHE A 577 19.75 -22.22 3.69
N ASP A 578 19.32 -22.17 4.96
CA ASP A 578 18.15 -21.44 5.41
C ASP A 578 18.32 -19.93 5.11
N THR A 579 17.27 -19.32 4.59
CA THR A 579 17.26 -17.90 4.20
C THR A 579 16.24 -17.10 5.01
N HIS A 580 15.87 -17.60 6.20
CA HIS A 580 15.12 -16.84 7.17
C HIS A 580 16.08 -16.01 8.02
N TYR A 581 15.80 -14.70 8.12
CA TYR A 581 16.64 -13.74 8.83
C TYR A 581 15.81 -13.08 9.92
N ASP A 582 16.06 -13.45 11.18
CA ASP A 582 15.37 -12.90 12.33
C ASP A 582 15.96 -11.53 12.69
N PRO A 583 15.19 -10.42 12.64
CA PRO A 583 15.72 -9.10 12.97
C PRO A 583 16.13 -9.03 14.45
N ILE A 584 17.29 -8.43 14.71
CA ILE A 584 17.76 -8.12 16.05
C ILE A 584 17.14 -6.78 16.47
N ALA A 585 16.39 -6.79 17.57
CA ALA A 585 15.75 -5.60 18.10
C ALA A 585 16.79 -4.49 18.40
N ASP A 586 16.36 -3.23 18.26
CA ASP A 586 17.13 -2.03 18.61
C ASP A 586 18.47 -1.86 17.88
N THR A 587 18.57 -2.34 16.63
CA THR A 587 19.76 -2.16 15.77
C THR A 587 19.51 -1.19 14.62
N ASP A 588 20.44 -0.25 14.38
CA ASP A 588 20.43 0.68 13.24
C ASP A 588 21.87 0.93 12.73
N PRO A 589 22.24 0.48 11.52
CA PRO A 589 21.41 -0.26 10.56
C PRO A 589 20.95 -1.63 11.06
N GLN A 590 19.77 -2.09 10.64
CA GLN A 590 19.17 -3.36 11.08
C GLN A 590 20.13 -4.55 10.92
N GLN A 591 20.34 -5.30 12.01
CA GLN A 591 21.04 -6.58 12.03
C GLN A 591 20.06 -7.75 12.12
N PHE A 592 20.51 -8.94 11.71
CA PHE A 592 19.71 -10.16 11.67
C PHE A 592 20.49 -11.38 12.15
N MET A 593 19.78 -12.38 12.63
CA MET A 593 20.29 -13.73 12.90
C MET A 593 19.76 -14.70 11.86
N ALA A 594 20.62 -15.61 11.41
CA ALA A 594 20.25 -16.78 10.63
C ALA A 594 20.71 -18.04 11.37
N LYS A 595 20.16 -19.20 11.00
CA LYS A 595 20.55 -20.47 11.64
C LYS A 595 22.03 -20.81 11.49
N HIS A 596 22.67 -20.36 10.41
CA HIS A 596 24.09 -20.57 10.16
C HIS A 596 25.01 -19.55 10.86
N THR A 597 24.49 -18.48 11.46
CA THR A 597 25.32 -17.40 12.06
C THR A 597 26.27 -17.92 13.13
N GLY A 598 25.81 -18.84 13.98
CA GLY A 598 26.65 -19.42 15.03
C GLY A 598 27.82 -20.22 14.46
N LEU A 599 27.61 -20.94 13.36
CA LEU A 599 28.67 -21.68 12.69
C LEU A 599 29.68 -20.74 12.04
N THR A 600 29.22 -19.72 11.31
CA THR A 600 30.11 -18.79 10.60
C THR A 600 31.02 -18.04 11.56
N ASP A 601 30.51 -17.62 12.73
CA ASP A 601 31.29 -16.94 13.76
C ASP A 601 32.44 -17.81 14.29
N GLN A 602 32.25 -19.13 14.32
CA GLN A 602 33.26 -20.07 14.82
C GLN A 602 34.35 -20.38 13.77
N VAL A 603 33.99 -20.47 12.49
CA VAL A 603 34.88 -21.06 11.47
C VAL A 603 35.48 -20.05 10.48
N VAL A 604 34.80 -18.95 10.19
CA VAL A 604 35.15 -18.08 9.04
C VAL A 604 36.42 -17.28 9.29
N HIS A 605 36.60 -16.73 10.50
CA HIS A 605 37.76 -15.88 10.82
C HIS A 605 39.11 -16.59 10.69
N ALA A 606 39.14 -17.92 10.86
CA ALA A 606 40.35 -18.72 10.69
C ALA A 606 40.90 -18.64 9.25
N PHE A 607 40.07 -18.27 8.27
CA PHE A 607 40.45 -18.18 6.87
C PHE A 607 40.43 -16.72 6.36
N THR A 608 39.48 -15.89 6.81
CA THR A 608 39.35 -14.52 6.31
C THR A 608 40.36 -13.55 6.91
N GLU A 609 40.75 -13.69 8.19
CA GLU A 609 41.71 -12.78 8.82
C GLU A 609 43.14 -12.96 8.23
N PRO A 610 43.67 -14.18 8.04
CA PRO A 610 44.98 -14.34 7.39
C PRO A 610 45.00 -13.81 5.95
N ALA A 611 43.89 -13.94 5.21
CA ALA A 611 43.79 -13.36 3.88
C ALA A 611 43.82 -11.81 3.94
N LEU A 612 43.14 -11.21 4.92
CA LEU A 612 43.16 -9.76 5.13
C LEU A 612 44.55 -9.25 5.52
N GLU A 613 45.32 -10.00 6.30
CA GLU A 613 46.68 -9.64 6.72
C GLU A 613 47.73 -9.79 5.60
N SER A 614 47.38 -10.44 4.48
CA SER A 614 48.32 -10.70 3.38
C SER A 614 48.73 -9.45 2.57
N ASP A 615 47.97 -8.35 2.67
CA ASP A 615 48.26 -7.10 1.96
C ASP A 615 47.77 -5.89 2.78
N SER A 616 48.61 -4.85 2.91
CA SER A 616 48.27 -3.65 3.67
C SER A 616 47.14 -2.80 3.06
N ARG A 617 46.83 -2.99 1.77
CA ARG A 617 45.69 -2.37 1.08
C ARG A 617 44.39 -3.12 1.31
N ALA A 618 44.43 -4.35 1.81
CA ALA A 618 43.25 -5.15 2.06
C ALA A 618 42.39 -4.52 3.16
N VAL A 619 41.11 -4.34 2.86
CA VAL A 619 40.14 -3.70 3.74
C VAL A 619 39.09 -4.70 4.21
N ILE A 620 38.61 -5.55 3.31
CA ILE A 620 37.50 -6.46 3.57
C ILE A 620 37.96 -7.87 3.21
N CYS A 621 37.68 -8.82 4.10
CA CYS A 621 37.60 -10.22 3.76
C CYS A 621 36.46 -10.83 4.58
N CYS A 622 35.38 -11.26 3.94
CA CYS A 622 34.21 -11.80 4.61
C CYS A 622 33.49 -12.81 3.70
N VAL A 623 32.48 -13.48 4.25
CA VAL A 623 31.60 -14.36 3.49
C VAL A 623 30.18 -13.81 3.51
N ALA A 624 29.53 -13.84 2.37
CA ALA A 624 28.13 -13.49 2.22
C ALA A 624 27.37 -14.70 1.69
N ASP A 625 26.20 -15.00 2.25
CA ASP A 625 25.31 -15.98 1.63
C ASP A 625 24.73 -15.45 0.30
N ARG A 626 23.99 -16.28 -0.43
CA ARG A 626 23.34 -15.93 -1.71
C ARG A 626 22.41 -14.72 -1.71
N ASN A 627 22.02 -14.19 -0.55
CA ASN A 627 21.19 -12.99 -0.43
C ASN A 627 21.99 -11.75 0.02
N GLY A 628 23.31 -11.87 0.11
CA GLY A 628 24.18 -10.79 0.57
C GLY A 628 24.21 -10.66 2.09
N TYR A 629 23.70 -11.63 2.84
CA TYR A 629 23.80 -11.64 4.30
C TYR A 629 25.22 -11.98 4.73
N ILE A 630 25.87 -11.05 5.43
CA ILE A 630 27.18 -11.23 6.02
C ILE A 630 27.00 -11.50 7.50
N ALA A 631 26.83 -12.77 7.87
CA ALA A 631 26.74 -13.20 9.27
C ALA A 631 27.97 -12.75 10.07
N THR A 632 29.15 -13.05 9.53
CA THR A 632 30.45 -12.80 10.16
C THR A 632 31.31 -11.97 9.21
N HIS A 633 31.61 -10.72 9.59
CA HIS A 633 32.52 -9.83 8.86
C HIS A 633 33.93 -9.93 9.45
N ASN A 634 34.97 -9.41 8.80
CA ASN A 634 36.29 -9.28 9.46
C ASN A 634 36.18 -8.50 10.78
N LYS A 635 37.03 -8.85 11.76
CA LYS A 635 36.94 -8.42 13.17
C LYS A 635 36.82 -6.90 13.33
N LYS A 636 37.58 -6.15 12.52
CA LYS A 636 37.56 -4.68 12.50
C LYS A 636 36.16 -4.10 12.26
N TYR A 637 35.34 -4.75 11.44
CA TYR A 637 33.99 -4.30 11.08
C TYR A 637 32.87 -5.16 11.69
N SER A 638 33.21 -5.96 12.71
CA SER A 638 32.25 -6.75 13.49
C SER A 638 32.07 -6.18 14.90
N GLN A 639 32.22 -4.86 15.06
CA GLN A 639 32.06 -4.22 16.35
C GLN A 639 30.59 -4.23 16.79
N PRO A 640 30.30 -4.32 18.10
CA PRO A 640 28.94 -4.13 18.61
C PRO A 640 28.38 -2.77 18.18
N GLN A 641 27.10 -2.72 17.86
CA GLN A 641 26.45 -1.44 17.56
C GLN A 641 26.38 -0.55 18.80
N ARG A 642 26.47 0.76 18.56
CA ARG A 642 26.29 1.82 19.53
C ARG A 642 24.88 2.41 19.37
N PRO A 643 24.05 2.42 20.43
CA PRO A 643 22.70 2.99 20.36
C PRO A 643 22.71 4.44 19.88
N GLY A 644 21.87 4.77 18.89
CA GLY A 644 21.74 6.12 18.34
C GLY A 644 22.88 6.59 17.41
N GLU A 645 23.99 5.85 17.28
CA GLU A 645 25.15 6.27 16.46
C GLU A 645 25.15 5.63 15.06
N LYS A 646 24.12 5.90 14.24
CA LYS A 646 23.95 5.29 12.90
C LYS A 646 25.18 5.42 11.99
N VAL A 647 25.83 6.58 11.97
CA VAL A 647 27.02 6.82 11.13
C VAL A 647 28.17 5.91 11.55
N TRP A 648 28.42 5.80 12.86
CA TRP A 648 29.46 4.91 13.38
C TRP A 648 29.13 3.44 13.12
N ASN A 649 27.88 3.03 13.36
CA ASN A 649 27.40 1.66 13.12
C ASN A 649 27.54 1.27 11.63
N THR A 650 27.24 2.21 10.73
CA THR A 650 27.35 2.00 9.28
C THR A 650 28.80 1.66 8.86
N ALA A 651 29.78 2.31 9.46
CA ALA A 651 31.20 2.10 9.18
C ALA A 651 31.79 0.86 9.89
N ASN A 652 31.37 0.57 11.13
CA ASN A 652 32.10 -0.34 12.04
C ASN A 652 31.33 -1.60 12.47
N ALA A 653 30.00 -1.63 12.33
CA ALA A 653 29.15 -2.77 12.67
C ALA A 653 28.47 -3.31 11.38
N ARG A 654 29.26 -4.03 10.59
CA ARG A 654 28.86 -4.53 9.25
C ARG A 654 28.56 -6.02 9.22
N ASN A 655 28.79 -6.74 10.32
CA ASN A 655 28.34 -8.11 10.51
C ASN A 655 26.83 -8.17 10.76
N ARG A 656 26.25 -9.37 10.60
CA ARG A 656 24.82 -9.65 10.74
C ARG A 656 23.93 -8.77 9.86
N ARG A 657 24.44 -8.25 8.74
CA ARG A 657 23.72 -7.31 7.86
C ARG A 657 23.56 -7.89 6.47
N ILE A 658 22.48 -7.49 5.80
CA ILE A 658 22.22 -7.81 4.41
C ILE A 658 22.74 -6.66 3.55
N PHE A 659 23.63 -6.98 2.61
CA PHE A 659 24.14 -6.05 1.60
C PHE A 659 23.52 -6.40 0.25
N ASP A 660 22.34 -5.86 0.00
CA ASP A 660 21.55 -6.11 -1.21
C ASP A 660 21.78 -5.06 -2.31
N ASP A 661 22.84 -4.26 -2.17
CA ASP A 661 23.31 -3.38 -3.23
C ASP A 661 23.90 -4.18 -4.40
N ARG A 662 24.17 -3.50 -5.53
CA ARG A 662 24.67 -4.17 -6.73
C ARG A 662 25.93 -4.98 -6.47
N ALA A 663 26.91 -4.41 -5.77
CA ALA A 663 28.20 -5.05 -5.52
C ALA A 663 28.00 -6.31 -4.65
N GLY A 664 27.23 -6.15 -3.57
CA GLY A 664 26.86 -7.25 -2.67
C GLY A 664 26.14 -8.41 -3.35
N LEU A 665 25.10 -8.15 -4.14
CA LEU A 665 24.33 -9.21 -4.81
C LEU A 665 25.10 -9.87 -5.94
N VAL A 666 25.87 -9.11 -6.72
CA VAL A 666 26.71 -9.66 -7.79
C VAL A 666 27.74 -10.63 -7.22
N ALA A 667 28.39 -10.26 -6.11
CA ALA A 667 29.32 -11.13 -5.42
C ALA A 667 28.61 -12.39 -4.88
N ALA A 668 27.58 -12.18 -4.04
CA ALA A 668 26.85 -13.24 -3.34
C ALA A 668 26.20 -14.29 -4.26
N ARG A 669 25.75 -13.88 -5.46
CA ARG A 669 25.04 -14.74 -6.42
C ARG A 669 25.92 -15.23 -7.56
N ASN A 670 27.19 -14.84 -7.60
CA ASN A 670 28.11 -15.26 -8.63
C ASN A 670 28.28 -16.80 -8.60
N THR A 671 28.21 -17.43 -9.77
CA THR A 671 28.51 -18.86 -9.97
C THR A 671 29.71 -19.10 -10.87
N GLN A 672 30.31 -18.03 -11.43
CA GLN A 672 31.56 -18.09 -12.18
C GLN A 672 32.75 -18.29 -11.24
N PRO A 673 33.91 -18.77 -11.73
CA PRO A 673 35.08 -19.02 -10.89
C PRO A 673 35.55 -17.83 -10.05
N TYR A 674 35.28 -16.60 -10.51
CA TYR A 674 35.48 -15.37 -9.77
C TYR A 674 34.71 -14.20 -10.40
N VAL A 675 34.57 -13.10 -9.65
CA VAL A 675 34.18 -11.77 -10.13
C VAL A 675 35.19 -10.74 -9.63
N VAL A 676 35.51 -9.75 -10.47
CA VAL A 676 36.28 -8.57 -10.08
C VAL A 676 35.45 -7.34 -10.42
N GLN A 677 35.28 -6.44 -9.45
CA GLN A 677 34.50 -5.22 -9.63
C GLN A 677 35.03 -4.10 -8.74
N THR A 678 34.67 -2.85 -9.06
CA THR A 678 34.85 -1.73 -8.14
C THR A 678 33.51 -1.24 -7.66
N TYR A 679 33.45 -0.74 -6.43
CA TYR A 679 32.25 -0.12 -5.91
C TYR A 679 32.57 0.99 -4.89
N PRO A 680 31.72 2.02 -4.80
CA PRO A 680 31.80 2.99 -3.72
C PRO A 680 31.24 2.37 -2.43
N ARG A 681 32.10 2.15 -1.44
CA ARG A 681 31.68 1.70 -0.12
C ARG A 681 31.19 2.89 0.69
N ASP A 682 29.96 2.80 1.18
CA ASP A 682 29.37 3.72 2.15
C ASP A 682 30.05 3.61 3.53
N MET A 683 30.56 4.74 4.01
CA MET A 683 31.17 4.93 5.33
C MET A 683 30.24 5.65 6.31
N GLY A 684 29.01 5.98 5.92
CA GLY A 684 28.07 6.81 6.66
C GLY A 684 28.27 8.31 6.42
N GLY A 685 27.22 9.10 6.64
CA GLY A 685 27.29 10.56 6.53
C GLY A 685 27.59 11.09 5.11
N GLY A 686 27.29 10.30 4.07
CA GLY A 686 27.56 10.67 2.68
C GLY A 686 29.02 10.48 2.24
N VAL A 687 29.86 9.89 3.09
CA VAL A 687 31.27 9.60 2.77
C VAL A 687 31.39 8.24 2.09
N PHE A 688 31.98 8.20 0.90
CA PHE A 688 32.23 6.97 0.16
C PHE A 688 33.72 6.77 -0.09
N ILE A 689 34.17 5.52 -0.03
CA ILE A 689 35.52 5.12 -0.44
C ILE A 689 35.44 4.14 -1.60
N LEU A 690 36.21 4.36 -2.66
CA LEU A 690 36.30 3.40 -3.74
C LEU A 690 37.06 2.16 -3.25
N LEU A 691 36.47 1.00 -3.44
CA LEU A 691 37.13 -0.28 -3.24
C LEU A 691 37.14 -1.06 -4.55
N LYS A 692 38.20 -1.84 -4.74
CA LYS A 692 38.27 -2.89 -5.75
C LYS A 692 38.09 -4.23 -5.05
N GLU A 693 37.06 -4.98 -5.42
CA GLU A 693 36.74 -6.27 -4.82
C GLU A 693 36.91 -7.44 -5.78
N PHE A 694 37.16 -8.58 -5.17
CA PHE A 694 37.44 -9.88 -5.73
C PHE A 694 36.57 -10.88 -5.00
N ASP A 695 35.79 -11.63 -5.75
CA ASP A 695 34.78 -12.53 -5.17
C ASP A 695 34.95 -13.92 -5.75
N ALA A 696 34.77 -14.95 -4.92
CA ALA A 696 34.76 -16.35 -5.36
C ALA A 696 33.59 -17.12 -4.73
N PRO A 697 32.90 -17.97 -5.52
CA PRO A 697 31.73 -18.70 -5.03
C PRO A 697 32.13 -19.78 -4.01
N ILE A 698 31.28 -19.95 -3.00
CA ILE A 698 31.33 -21.03 -2.02
C ILE A 698 30.27 -22.05 -2.43
N ALA A 699 30.71 -23.22 -2.87
CA ALA A 699 29.85 -24.36 -3.14
C ALA A 699 30.05 -25.42 -2.06
N VAL A 700 28.97 -25.82 -1.39
CA VAL A 700 28.96 -26.86 -0.35
C VAL A 700 28.22 -28.05 -0.94
N ARG A 701 28.87 -29.21 -1.05
CA ARG A 701 28.29 -30.43 -1.68
C ARG A 701 27.71 -30.19 -3.08
N GLY A 702 28.39 -29.36 -3.88
CA GLY A 702 27.95 -29.00 -5.24
C GLY A 702 26.80 -27.98 -5.31
N ARG A 703 26.31 -27.48 -4.17
CA ARG A 703 25.25 -26.47 -4.12
C ARG A 703 25.80 -25.11 -3.73
N HIS A 704 25.44 -24.07 -4.48
CA HIS A 704 25.92 -22.71 -4.26
C HIS A 704 25.32 -22.11 -2.97
N TRP A 705 26.18 -21.77 -2.01
CA TRP A 705 25.79 -21.20 -0.72
C TRP A 705 25.85 -19.66 -0.74
N GLY A 706 26.90 -19.10 -1.33
CA GLY A 706 27.20 -17.68 -1.37
C GLY A 706 28.62 -17.44 -1.86
N ALA A 707 29.28 -16.36 -1.44
CA ALA A 707 30.63 -16.02 -1.90
C ALA A 707 31.54 -15.49 -0.80
N VAL A 708 32.84 -15.70 -0.98
CA VAL A 708 33.88 -14.92 -0.29
C VAL A 708 33.99 -13.58 -1.00
N ARG A 709 34.06 -12.51 -0.22
CA ARG A 709 34.29 -11.15 -0.70
C ARG A 709 35.60 -10.62 -0.13
N PHE A 710 36.50 -10.20 -0.99
CA PHE A 710 37.77 -9.57 -0.61
C PHE A 710 37.93 -8.25 -1.31
N ALA A 711 38.22 -7.17 -0.59
CA ALA A 711 38.34 -5.85 -1.19
C ALA A 711 39.60 -5.11 -0.73
N ILE A 712 40.25 -4.44 -1.68
CA ILE A 712 41.42 -3.59 -1.47
C ILE A 712 41.10 -2.12 -1.77
N LYS A 713 41.89 -1.21 -1.22
CA LYS A 713 41.96 0.15 -1.73
C LYS A 713 42.76 0.16 -3.04
N PRO A 714 42.22 0.73 -4.13
CA PRO A 714 42.90 0.81 -5.43
C PRO A 714 44.23 1.54 -5.36
#